data_AF-A0A7S0Q2E4-F1
#
_entry.id   AF-A0A7S0Q2E4-F1
#
_cell.length_a   1.000
_cell.length_b   1.000
_cell.length_c   1.000
_cell.angle_alpha   90.00
_cell.angle_beta   90.00
_cell.angle_gamma   90.00
#
_symmetry.space_group_name_H-M   'P 1'
#
loop_
_entity.id
_entity.type
_entity.pdbx_description
1 polymer ?
#
loop_
_entity_poly.entity_id
_entity_poly.type
_entity_poly.pdbx_seq_one_letter_code
_entity_poly.pdbx_strand_id
1 'polypeptide(L)'
;MCAYNRLNGQHCSEHMWLNNKVLRSDWGFEGLIVTDWGAIVDRVKGLLAGIDLEMPSSGGSNDARLVSAVRGKRLSEAALEMTAIRVVEFTLAAMVRRSLRQGQIGASAHDAILSGAATPPKPAGAKKEPTAILEANDVLARKAAVQSAVLLKNEGSLLPLPRNAKVALIGGFAEEPRYQGSGSSKVNAYRLETPLSAMQAVTAKSGSVVYAKGFDPVSAEPDQALITEAVEIAISADFVVVLAGLPPEFESEGFDRDHMCMPQQINHLIAAVAAAKPQTVVALCNGAPVEMPWVGDVPSILELYLGGQAGSRALTDLLFGDACPCGKLAETFAVRASDHPSHANFASHPRQIVYREGLNVGYRYFVTHGVEVLFPFGHGLSYTTFDYSDLKLGATQIRQDESLTFTLDVANTGAFAAAEIVQVYVRDALASVYRPERELRAFSKVWIDSGAKHTVTFTLTPRAFAYWDVNEHDWHVEPGAFDILVCASLLDVRLTARINVVGGDGERSRLSPVPPPHSYVTLEDDDLEALGLRIPPPERMRPFSVRTTLGEFADHGGLFGQGFFMILRKAMGKVKDPVEERLRIEMVRALPLQQFANFANGNAGRTVMPTAVVHMLLCLFKCSPGQTPEGGAATEPSSPYPRKADQGALLDCCPRRAQGGRQQPL
;
A
#
# COMPACT_ATOMS: atom_id res chain seq x y z
N MET A 1 5.94 10.27 5.15
CA MET A 1 7.20 10.07 4.40
C MET A 1 6.91 10.39 2.94
N CYS A 2 7.69 11.25 2.28
CA CYS A 2 7.45 11.57 0.86
C CYS A 2 8.05 10.48 -0.05
N ALA A 3 7.37 10.17 -1.15
CA ALA A 3 7.78 9.13 -2.08
C ALA A 3 9.01 9.52 -2.93
N TYR A 4 9.65 8.52 -3.57
CA TYR A 4 10.75 8.71 -4.52
C TYR A 4 10.33 9.38 -5.84
N ASN A 5 9.12 9.07 -6.32
CA ASN A 5 8.69 9.41 -7.66
C ASN A 5 8.41 10.92 -7.82
N ARG A 6 8.24 11.31 -9.08
CA ARG A 6 7.66 12.60 -9.43
C ARG A 6 6.14 12.48 -9.49
N LEU A 7 5.45 13.52 -9.06
CA LEU A 7 4.03 13.74 -9.32
C LEU A 7 3.92 14.96 -10.25
N ASN A 8 3.28 14.79 -11.41
CA ASN A 8 3.09 15.85 -12.41
C ASN A 8 4.40 16.62 -12.75
N GLY A 9 5.50 15.87 -12.87
CA GLY A 9 6.82 16.41 -13.27
C GLY A 9 7.70 16.92 -12.12
N GLN A 10 7.20 17.03 -10.89
CA GLN A 10 7.98 17.47 -9.73
C GLN A 10 8.20 16.33 -8.73
N HIS A 11 9.42 16.18 -8.22
CA HIS A 11 9.73 15.21 -7.18
C HIS A 11 8.90 15.47 -5.93
N CYS A 12 8.32 14.43 -5.32
CA CYS A 12 7.52 14.57 -4.11
C CYS A 12 8.30 15.24 -2.96
N SER A 13 9.62 15.07 -2.90
CA SER A 13 10.49 15.75 -1.93
C SER A 13 10.66 17.25 -2.15
N GLU A 14 10.24 17.79 -3.30
CA GLU A 14 10.36 19.21 -3.67
C GLU A 14 8.99 19.83 -3.99
N HIS A 15 7.90 19.09 -3.76
CA HIS A 15 6.57 19.44 -4.26
C HIS A 15 5.79 20.36 -3.31
N MET A 16 5.90 21.68 -3.52
CA MET A 16 5.27 22.68 -2.65
C MET A 16 3.75 22.54 -2.55
N TRP A 17 3.06 22.30 -3.67
CA TRP A 17 1.60 22.11 -3.65
C TRP A 17 1.19 20.89 -2.82
N LEU A 18 1.83 19.73 -3.04
CA LEU A 18 1.53 18.52 -2.29
C LEU A 18 1.78 18.68 -0.78
N ASN A 19 2.97 19.16 -0.41
CA ASN A 19 3.42 19.16 0.98
C ASN A 19 2.93 20.37 1.78
N ASN A 20 2.90 21.57 1.20
CA ASN A 20 2.50 22.78 1.91
C ASN A 20 1.03 23.16 1.67
N LYS A 21 0.56 23.16 0.41
CA LYS A 21 -0.84 23.52 0.12
C LYS A 21 -1.78 22.41 0.58
N VAL A 22 -1.71 21.22 -0.01
CA VAL A 22 -2.63 20.11 0.30
C VAL A 22 -2.43 19.62 1.73
N LEU A 23 -1.24 19.11 2.06
CA LEU A 23 -1.02 18.44 3.34
C LEU A 23 -1.08 19.40 4.55
N ARG A 24 -0.38 20.53 4.51
CA ARG A 24 -0.33 21.45 5.66
C ARG A 24 -1.48 22.46 5.69
N SER A 25 -1.77 23.13 4.58
CA SER A 25 -2.76 24.23 4.57
C SER A 25 -4.19 23.69 4.52
N ASP A 26 -4.47 22.76 3.60
CA ASP A 26 -5.84 22.27 3.38
C ASP A 26 -6.24 21.21 4.42
N TRP A 27 -5.33 20.28 4.74
CA TRP A 27 -5.61 19.20 5.70
C TRP A 27 -5.16 19.51 7.13
N GLY A 28 -4.44 20.61 7.35
CA GLY A 28 -3.98 20.99 8.70
C GLY A 28 -2.94 20.05 9.31
N PHE A 29 -2.10 19.40 8.50
CA PHE A 29 -1.09 18.47 9.03
C PHE A 29 0.02 19.18 9.82
N GLU A 30 0.11 18.84 11.11
CA GLU A 30 1.09 19.41 12.05
C GLU A 30 2.34 18.53 12.26
N GLY A 31 2.36 17.32 11.69
CA GLY A 31 3.46 16.39 11.87
C GLY A 31 4.73 16.71 11.06
N LEU A 32 5.67 15.76 11.10
CA LEU A 32 6.91 15.82 10.31
C LEU A 32 6.74 15.16 8.95
N ILE A 33 7.29 15.81 7.93
CA ILE A 33 7.49 15.25 6.60
C ILE A 33 8.95 14.82 6.48
N VAL A 34 9.17 13.51 6.45
CA VAL A 34 10.50 12.92 6.23
C VAL A 34 10.62 12.40 4.80
N THR A 35 11.83 12.38 4.24
CA THR A 35 12.05 11.72 2.94
C THR A 35 12.07 10.21 3.07
N ASP A 36 11.68 9.49 2.03
CA ASP A 36 12.18 8.14 1.81
C ASP A 36 13.71 8.15 1.65
N TRP A 37 14.35 6.99 1.75
CA TRP A 37 15.78 6.81 1.87
C TRP A 37 16.55 7.26 0.61
N GLY A 38 17.04 8.51 0.62
CA GLY A 38 17.72 9.12 -0.51
C GLY A 38 16.79 9.80 -1.52
N ALA A 39 15.49 9.95 -1.20
CA ALA A 39 14.53 10.65 -2.05
C ALA A 39 14.77 12.16 -2.13
N ILE A 40 15.60 12.75 -1.25
CA ILE A 40 15.92 14.17 -1.33
C ILE A 40 16.73 14.46 -2.59
N VAL A 41 16.30 15.41 -3.41
CA VAL A 41 17.02 15.78 -4.65
C VAL A 41 17.82 17.07 -4.43
N ASP A 42 17.16 18.14 -3.98
CA ASP A 42 17.76 19.40 -3.53
C ASP A 42 17.27 19.72 -2.11
N ARG A 43 18.19 19.79 -1.14
CA ARG A 43 17.84 20.02 0.26
C ARG A 43 17.19 21.39 0.51
N VAL A 44 17.64 22.44 -0.19
CA VAL A 44 17.11 23.79 -0.01
C VAL A 44 15.68 23.86 -0.54
N LYS A 45 15.46 23.33 -1.75
CA LYS A 45 14.10 23.24 -2.33
C LYS A 45 13.19 22.35 -1.50
N GLY A 46 13.71 21.22 -1.00
CA GLY A 46 12.94 20.32 -0.16
C GLY A 46 12.48 20.99 1.13
N LEU A 47 13.35 21.74 1.81
CA LEU A 47 12.96 22.49 3.02
C LEU A 47 11.88 23.54 2.71
N LEU A 48 12.04 24.32 1.63
CA LEU A 48 11.01 25.27 1.19
C LEU A 48 9.68 24.58 0.83
N ALA A 49 9.76 23.36 0.30
CA ALA A 49 8.61 22.50 0.04
C ALA A 49 8.08 21.77 1.29
N GLY A 50 8.57 22.07 2.49
CA GLY A 50 8.03 21.54 3.74
C GLY A 50 8.65 20.22 4.21
N ILE A 51 9.71 19.72 3.56
CA ILE A 51 10.45 18.54 4.03
C ILE A 51 11.25 18.90 5.28
N ASP A 52 10.82 18.35 6.42
CA ASP A 52 11.42 18.66 7.70
C ASP A 52 12.73 17.87 7.90
N LEU A 53 12.74 16.56 7.57
CA LEU A 53 13.89 15.68 7.82
C LEU A 53 14.31 14.87 6.59
N GLU A 54 15.60 14.92 6.27
CA GLU A 54 16.22 14.06 5.26
C GLU A 54 16.60 12.71 5.87
N MET A 55 16.34 11.63 5.13
CA MET A 55 16.75 10.27 5.46
C MET A 55 17.39 9.60 4.24
N PRO A 56 18.51 8.86 4.38
CA PRO A 56 19.39 8.83 5.54
C PRO A 56 20.20 10.12 5.68
N SER A 57 21.01 10.24 6.74
CA SER A 57 21.96 11.35 6.87
C SER A 57 22.95 11.37 5.70
N SER A 58 23.15 12.56 5.13
CA SER A 58 24.16 12.82 4.10
C SER A 58 25.57 13.07 4.66
N GLY A 59 25.80 12.83 5.96
CA GLY A 59 27.08 13.13 6.63
C GLY A 59 27.37 14.63 6.76
N GLY A 60 26.33 15.48 6.77
CA GLY A 60 26.45 16.94 6.93
C GLY A 60 26.61 17.72 5.62
N SER A 61 26.69 17.05 4.47
CA SER A 61 26.81 17.72 3.17
C SER A 61 25.58 18.59 2.83
N ASN A 62 24.37 18.10 3.08
CA ASN A 62 23.13 18.83 2.85
C ASN A 62 22.88 19.88 3.94
N ASP A 63 23.36 19.67 5.17
CA ASP A 63 23.34 20.68 6.23
C ASP A 63 24.21 21.89 5.85
N ALA A 64 25.42 21.65 5.33
CA ALA A 64 26.30 22.70 4.84
C ALA A 64 25.66 23.51 3.69
N ARG A 65 24.87 22.86 2.82
CA ARG A 65 24.11 23.53 1.76
C ARG A 65 23.00 24.41 2.32
N LEU A 66 22.28 23.99 3.35
CA LEU A 66 21.29 24.82 4.05
C LEU A 66 21.94 26.05 4.69
N VAL A 67 23.04 25.87 5.42
CA VAL A 67 23.79 26.99 6.04
C VAL A 67 24.30 27.97 4.98
N SER A 68 24.84 27.47 3.86
CA SER A 68 25.26 28.30 2.74
C SER A 68 24.08 29.06 2.11
N ALA A 69 22.92 28.43 1.98
CA ALA A 69 21.73 29.08 1.44
C ALA A 69 21.21 30.20 2.36
N VAL A 70 21.24 30.00 3.68
CA VAL A 70 20.87 31.05 4.65
C VAL A 70 21.84 32.23 4.59
N ARG A 71 23.15 31.96 4.67
CA ARG A 71 24.19 33.01 4.56
C ARG A 71 24.12 33.76 3.24
N GLY A 72 23.80 33.05 2.16
CA GLY A 72 23.61 33.60 0.83
C GLY A 72 22.22 34.19 0.57
N LYS A 73 21.34 34.28 1.58
CA LYS A 73 19.96 34.81 1.49
C LYS A 73 19.05 34.10 0.47
N ARG A 74 19.37 32.87 0.08
CA ARG A 74 18.51 31.99 -0.74
C ARG A 74 17.49 31.21 0.10
N LEU A 75 17.69 31.18 1.42
CA LEU A 75 16.79 30.59 2.41
C LEU A 75 16.70 31.56 3.59
N SER A 76 15.50 31.82 4.13
CA SER A 76 15.37 32.64 5.34
C SER A 76 15.77 31.82 6.58
N GLU A 77 16.39 32.49 7.55
CA GLU A 77 16.71 31.87 8.84
C GLU A 77 15.44 31.36 9.54
N ALA A 78 14.36 32.15 9.49
CA ALA A 78 13.06 31.77 10.04
C ALA A 78 12.49 30.47 9.43
N ALA A 79 12.67 30.23 8.12
CA ALA A 79 12.20 28.98 7.51
C ALA A 79 12.98 27.76 8.05
N LEU A 80 14.30 27.90 8.19
CA LEU A 80 15.15 26.85 8.77
C LEU A 80 14.82 26.63 10.26
N GLU A 81 14.60 27.70 11.01
CA GLU A 81 14.23 27.66 12.42
C GLU A 81 12.90 26.93 12.62
N MET A 82 11.88 27.24 11.81
CA MET A 82 10.58 26.55 11.88
C MET A 82 10.71 25.04 11.63
N THR A 83 11.51 24.63 10.65
CA THR A 83 11.80 23.21 10.42
C THR A 83 12.51 22.58 11.61
N ALA A 84 13.51 23.25 12.19
CA ALA A 84 14.23 22.76 13.36
C ALA A 84 13.31 22.62 14.58
N ILE A 85 12.44 23.61 14.84
CA ILE A 85 11.45 23.59 15.92
C ILE A 85 10.57 22.35 15.80
N ARG A 86 9.98 22.07 14.62
CA ARG A 86 9.13 20.88 14.43
C ARG A 86 9.87 19.59 14.75
N VAL A 87 11.13 19.47 14.29
CA VAL A 87 11.95 18.28 14.55
C VAL A 87 12.21 18.11 16.06
N VAL A 88 12.52 19.21 16.75
CA VAL A 88 12.73 19.22 18.21
C VAL A 88 11.44 18.86 18.96
N GLU A 89 10.33 19.52 18.65
CA GLU A 89 9.02 19.28 19.27
C GLU A 89 8.58 17.82 19.10
N PHE A 90 8.69 17.28 17.89
CA PHE A 90 8.38 15.88 17.63
C PHE A 90 9.29 14.94 18.43
N THR A 91 10.60 15.21 18.46
CA THR A 91 11.56 14.38 19.20
C THR A 91 11.25 14.39 20.70
N LEU A 92 10.97 15.57 21.27
CA LEU A 92 10.58 15.72 22.68
C LEU A 92 9.27 14.98 22.96
N ALA A 93 8.23 15.16 22.13
CA ALA A 93 6.97 14.46 22.28
C ALA A 93 7.14 12.93 22.22
N ALA A 94 7.98 12.43 21.32
CA ALA A 94 8.28 11.00 21.21
C ALA A 94 9.02 10.47 22.45
N MET A 95 9.99 11.22 22.98
CA MET A 95 10.70 10.87 24.22
C MET A 95 9.75 10.80 25.42
N VAL A 96 8.88 11.80 25.58
CA VAL A 96 7.87 11.84 26.65
C VAL A 96 6.92 10.64 26.55
N ARG A 97 6.36 10.39 25.37
CA ARG A 97 5.46 9.24 25.13
C ARG A 97 6.14 7.92 25.46
N ARG A 98 7.41 7.75 25.09
CA ARG A 98 8.19 6.55 25.42
C ARG A 98 8.36 6.40 26.93
N SER A 99 8.72 7.46 27.64
CA SER A 99 8.92 7.41 29.09
C SER A 99 7.63 7.20 29.87
N LEU A 100 6.50 7.73 29.39
CA LEU A 100 5.17 7.41 29.91
C LEU A 100 4.86 5.92 29.74
N ARG A 101 5.06 5.36 28.54
CA ARG A 101 4.86 3.91 28.29
C ARG A 101 5.74 3.03 29.16
N GLN A 102 6.94 3.48 29.49
CA GLN A 102 7.88 2.77 30.36
C GLN A 102 7.64 3.00 31.86
N GLY A 103 6.62 3.79 32.24
CA GLY A 103 6.33 4.13 33.64
C GLY A 103 7.43 4.95 34.32
N GLN A 104 8.31 5.60 33.55
CA GLN A 104 9.43 6.39 34.07
C GLN A 104 9.03 7.78 34.55
N ILE A 105 7.90 8.29 34.02
CA ILE A 105 7.34 9.59 34.37
C ILE A 105 5.81 9.45 34.52
N GLY A 106 5.20 10.25 35.39
CA GLY A 106 3.73 10.32 35.52
C GLY A 106 3.10 11.17 34.40
N ALA A 107 1.78 11.07 34.22
CA ALA A 107 1.04 11.77 33.16
C ALA A 107 1.21 13.31 33.16
N SER A 108 1.46 13.91 34.33
CA SER A 108 1.67 15.36 34.51
C SER A 108 3.04 15.88 34.04
N ALA A 109 3.97 14.99 33.65
CA ALA A 109 5.31 15.38 33.21
C ALA A 109 5.37 15.87 31.75
N HIS A 110 4.30 15.65 30.96
CA HIS A 110 4.23 16.03 29.55
C HIS A 110 4.36 17.55 29.35
N ASP A 111 3.52 18.32 30.04
CA ASP A 111 3.48 19.77 29.88
C ASP A 111 4.70 20.45 30.51
N ALA A 112 5.27 19.84 31.56
CA ALA A 112 6.51 20.31 32.17
C ALA A 112 7.72 20.13 31.23
N ILE A 113 7.78 19.05 30.44
CA ILE A 113 8.88 18.83 29.49
C ILE A 113 8.73 19.74 28.26
N LEU A 114 7.50 19.89 27.73
CA LEU A 114 7.26 20.79 26.58
C LEU A 114 7.44 22.28 26.92
N SER A 115 7.18 22.69 28.16
CA SER A 115 7.43 24.06 28.64
C SER A 115 8.88 24.33 29.05
N GLY A 116 9.76 23.33 29.00
CA GLY A 116 11.15 23.44 29.45
C GLY A 116 11.33 23.45 30.97
N ALA A 117 10.26 23.21 31.74
CA ALA A 117 10.28 23.11 33.20
C ALA A 117 10.86 21.78 33.73
N ALA A 118 11.04 20.78 32.85
CA ALA A 118 11.67 19.51 33.17
C ALA A 118 12.49 18.97 31.98
N THR A 119 13.62 18.31 32.27
CA THR A 119 14.42 17.63 31.25
C THR A 119 13.85 16.24 30.93
N PRO A 120 13.76 15.84 29.65
CA PRO A 120 13.39 14.48 29.29
C PRO A 120 14.39 13.49 29.92
N PRO A 121 13.92 12.34 30.45
CA PRO A 121 14.84 11.30 30.90
C PRO A 121 15.69 10.82 29.73
N LYS A 122 16.97 10.56 30.00
CA LYS A 122 17.93 10.07 29.01
C LYS A 122 17.43 8.71 28.48
N PRO A 123 17.43 8.46 27.15
CA PRO A 123 16.97 7.17 26.63
C PRO A 123 17.80 6.05 27.26
N ALA A 124 17.14 5.15 27.99
CA ALA A 124 17.79 3.91 28.39
C ALA A 124 18.22 3.16 27.10
N GLY A 125 19.43 2.60 27.10
CA GLY A 125 19.90 1.74 26.01
C GLY A 125 18.87 0.64 25.72
N ALA A 126 18.81 0.16 24.48
CA ALA A 126 17.85 -0.87 24.08
C ALA A 126 18.00 -2.10 24.99
N LYS A 127 17.07 -2.28 25.93
CA LYS A 127 16.94 -3.52 26.69
C LYS A 127 16.25 -4.54 25.79
N LYS A 128 16.61 -5.82 25.95
CA LYS A 128 15.88 -6.92 25.31
C LYS A 128 14.42 -6.84 25.76
N GLU A 129 13.49 -6.88 24.80
CA GLU A 129 12.07 -6.86 25.11
C GLU A 129 11.71 -8.04 26.04
N PRO A 130 10.91 -7.81 27.10
CA PRO A 130 10.45 -8.88 27.98
C PRO A 130 9.74 -10.00 27.21
N THR A 131 10.06 -11.25 27.54
CA THR A 131 9.45 -12.44 26.90
C THR A 131 7.91 -12.39 26.92
N ALA A 132 7.31 -11.94 28.02
CA ALA A 132 5.85 -11.82 28.13
C ALA A 132 5.23 -10.91 27.06
N ILE A 133 5.92 -9.82 26.67
CA ILE A 133 5.47 -8.94 25.59
C ILE A 133 5.58 -9.64 24.24
N LEU A 134 6.67 -10.38 24.01
CA LEU A 134 6.87 -11.14 22.77
C LEU A 134 5.81 -12.23 22.60
N GLU A 135 5.44 -12.94 23.67
CA GLU A 135 4.35 -13.94 23.66
C GLU A 135 2.99 -13.27 23.41
N ALA A 136 2.69 -12.15 24.06
CA ALA A 136 1.45 -11.41 23.83
C ALA A 136 1.33 -10.91 22.38
N ASN A 137 2.44 -10.43 21.81
CA ASN A 137 2.52 -10.01 20.41
C ASN A 137 2.36 -11.21 19.45
N ASP A 138 2.88 -12.39 19.80
CA ASP A 138 2.69 -13.60 19.01
C ASP A 138 1.21 -14.05 18.96
N VAL A 139 0.49 -13.95 20.08
CA VAL A 139 -0.96 -14.19 20.13
C VAL A 139 -1.72 -13.20 19.24
N LEU A 140 -1.35 -11.92 19.29
CA LEU A 140 -1.94 -10.90 18.40
C LEU A 140 -1.62 -11.16 16.92
N ALA A 141 -0.39 -11.57 16.61
CA ALA A 141 0.02 -11.91 15.25
C ALA A 141 -0.78 -13.09 14.70
N ARG A 142 -1.02 -14.14 15.50
CA ARG A 142 -1.87 -15.27 15.11
C ARG A 142 -3.31 -14.83 14.84
N LYS A 143 -3.87 -13.99 15.72
CA LYS A 143 -5.22 -13.42 15.52
C LYS A 143 -5.30 -12.58 14.24
N ALA A 144 -4.29 -11.76 13.96
CA ALA A 144 -4.21 -10.97 12.74
C ALA A 144 -4.16 -11.87 11.50
N ALA A 145 -3.29 -12.88 11.49
CA ALA A 145 -3.15 -13.81 10.37
C ALA A 145 -4.46 -14.59 10.08
N VAL A 146 -5.15 -15.08 11.11
CA VAL A 146 -6.47 -15.72 10.98
C VAL A 146 -7.50 -14.79 10.34
N GLN A 147 -7.51 -13.51 10.75
CA GLN A 147 -8.51 -12.55 10.28
C GLN A 147 -8.16 -11.89 8.93
N SER A 148 -6.91 -12.02 8.48
CA SER A 148 -6.46 -11.58 7.16
C SER A 148 -6.67 -12.64 6.08
N ALA A 149 -6.70 -13.92 6.45
CA ALA A 149 -6.93 -15.01 5.49
C ALA A 149 -8.35 -14.95 4.92
N VAL A 150 -8.46 -15.22 3.62
CA VAL A 150 -9.71 -15.14 2.85
C VAL A 150 -10.03 -16.50 2.25
N LEU A 151 -11.18 -17.07 2.63
CA LEU A 151 -11.70 -18.28 1.97
C LEU A 151 -12.32 -17.86 0.64
N LEU A 152 -11.66 -18.15 -0.48
CA LEU A 152 -12.10 -17.72 -1.81
C LEU A 152 -13.16 -18.67 -2.38
N LYS A 153 -13.00 -19.97 -2.17
CA LYS A 153 -13.88 -21.02 -2.69
C LYS A 153 -13.95 -22.16 -1.65
N ASN A 154 -15.11 -22.78 -1.47
CA ASN A 154 -15.29 -23.94 -0.59
C ASN A 154 -16.54 -24.76 -0.99
N GLU A 155 -16.42 -25.50 -2.09
CA GLU A 155 -17.48 -26.36 -2.60
C GLU A 155 -17.67 -27.62 -1.73
N GLY A 156 -18.93 -28.04 -1.58
CA GLY A 156 -19.28 -29.23 -0.79
C GLY A 156 -18.93 -29.14 0.70
N SER A 157 -18.63 -27.93 1.20
CA SER A 157 -18.14 -27.71 2.57
C SER A 157 -16.90 -28.57 2.89
N LEU A 158 -15.95 -28.64 1.94
CA LEU A 158 -14.71 -29.39 2.10
C LEU A 158 -13.91 -28.95 3.33
N LEU A 159 -13.83 -27.63 3.56
CA LEU A 159 -13.32 -27.06 4.80
C LEU A 159 -14.47 -26.74 5.77
N PRO A 160 -14.25 -26.91 7.09
CA PRO A 160 -13.01 -27.38 7.74
C PRO A 160 -12.80 -28.91 7.65
N LEU A 161 -11.53 -29.34 7.68
CA LEU A 161 -11.12 -30.75 7.63
C LEU A 161 -11.34 -31.47 8.97
N PRO A 162 -11.68 -32.78 8.95
CA PRO A 162 -11.72 -33.60 10.15
C PRO A 162 -10.33 -33.79 10.78
N ARG A 163 -10.21 -33.59 12.10
CA ARG A 163 -8.93 -33.76 12.84
C ARG A 163 -8.36 -35.18 12.81
N ASN A 164 -9.21 -36.17 12.55
CA ASN A 164 -8.82 -37.57 12.48
C ASN A 164 -8.46 -38.03 11.07
N ALA A 165 -8.55 -37.16 10.08
CA ALA A 165 -8.21 -37.51 8.71
C ALA A 165 -6.70 -37.70 8.51
N LYS A 166 -6.35 -38.49 7.50
CA LYS A 166 -5.01 -38.50 6.91
C LYS A 166 -4.93 -37.39 5.87
N VAL A 167 -4.07 -36.41 6.09
CA VAL A 167 -3.90 -35.24 5.21
C VAL A 167 -2.56 -35.33 4.48
N ALA A 168 -2.57 -35.16 3.15
CA ALA A 168 -1.36 -34.92 2.38
C ALA A 168 -1.09 -33.42 2.32
N LEU A 169 0.01 -32.98 2.92
CA LEU A 169 0.52 -31.61 2.80
C LEU A 169 1.53 -31.57 1.66
N ILE A 170 1.27 -30.79 0.62
CA ILE A 170 2.10 -30.75 -0.59
C ILE A 170 2.58 -29.33 -0.84
N GLY A 171 3.85 -29.15 -1.17
CA GLY A 171 4.42 -27.86 -1.57
C GLY A 171 5.59 -27.41 -0.70
N GLY A 172 6.61 -26.83 -1.34
CA GLY A 172 7.88 -26.49 -0.68
C GLY A 172 7.73 -25.48 0.48
N PHE A 173 6.67 -24.67 0.45
CA PHE A 173 6.36 -23.74 1.55
C PHE A 173 5.97 -24.42 2.86
N ALA A 174 5.70 -25.73 2.85
CA ALA A 174 5.42 -26.49 4.06
C ALA A 174 6.63 -26.61 4.99
N GLU A 175 7.85 -26.62 4.44
CA GLU A 175 9.12 -26.62 5.19
C GLU A 175 9.75 -25.22 5.26
N GLU A 176 9.60 -24.42 4.20
CA GLU A 176 10.16 -23.07 4.11
C GLU A 176 9.03 -22.02 3.94
N PRO A 177 8.41 -21.53 5.02
CA PRO A 177 7.22 -20.70 4.93
C PRO A 177 7.47 -19.38 4.19
N ARG A 178 6.56 -19.04 3.28
CA ARG A 178 6.44 -17.73 2.65
C ARG A 178 5.51 -16.83 3.49
N TYR A 179 6.07 -16.03 4.40
CA TYR A 179 5.29 -15.33 5.43
C TYR A 179 5.37 -13.80 5.43
N GLN A 180 6.26 -13.19 4.64
CA GLN A 180 6.45 -11.74 4.60
C GLN A 180 7.07 -11.31 3.27
N GLY A 181 7.03 -10.02 2.94
CA GLY A 181 7.71 -9.48 1.76
C GLY A 181 9.25 -9.46 1.89
N SER A 182 9.90 -9.09 0.80
CA SER A 182 11.34 -8.84 0.76
C SER A 182 11.64 -7.33 0.84
N GLY A 183 12.91 -6.94 0.92
CA GLY A 183 13.33 -5.53 1.03
C GLY A 183 13.23 -4.96 2.44
N SER A 184 12.97 -3.65 2.54
CA SER A 184 12.89 -2.89 3.80
C SER A 184 11.79 -3.36 4.74
N SER A 185 10.79 -4.09 4.23
CA SER A 185 9.70 -4.68 5.02
C SER A 185 10.08 -5.95 5.79
N LYS A 186 11.26 -6.53 5.52
CA LYS A 186 11.71 -7.80 6.12
C LYS A 186 12.00 -7.64 7.61
N VAL A 187 11.37 -8.48 8.43
CA VAL A 187 11.53 -8.51 9.89
C VAL A 187 12.10 -9.87 10.33
N ASN A 188 13.03 -9.85 11.29
CA ASN A 188 13.49 -11.05 11.98
C ASN A 188 12.41 -11.49 12.98
N ALA A 189 11.69 -12.57 12.64
CA ALA A 189 10.59 -13.08 13.46
C ALA A 189 11.06 -13.54 14.84
N TYR A 190 10.23 -13.31 15.87
CA TYR A 190 10.47 -13.82 17.23
C TYR A 190 10.40 -15.35 17.28
N ARG A 191 9.39 -15.92 16.61
CA ARG A 191 9.13 -17.36 16.49
C ARG A 191 8.60 -17.61 15.09
N LEU A 192 9.16 -18.58 14.39
CA LEU A 192 8.69 -18.99 13.07
C LEU A 192 8.58 -20.51 13.04
N GLU A 193 7.36 -21.01 12.99
CA GLU A 193 7.07 -22.44 12.81
C GLU A 193 6.78 -22.73 11.34
N THR A 194 7.09 -23.94 10.88
CA THR A 194 6.76 -24.37 9.53
C THR A 194 5.32 -24.87 9.47
N PRO A 195 4.62 -24.75 8.33
CA PRO A 195 3.28 -25.33 8.18
C PRO A 195 3.25 -26.83 8.45
N LEU A 196 4.31 -27.56 8.06
CA LEU A 196 4.43 -28.99 8.31
C LEU A 196 4.45 -29.31 9.81
N SER A 197 5.31 -28.63 10.58
CA SER A 197 5.42 -28.91 12.02
C SER A 197 4.18 -28.47 12.79
N ALA A 198 3.57 -27.35 12.40
CA ALA A 198 2.31 -26.88 12.97
C ALA A 198 1.17 -27.89 12.72
N MET A 199 1.04 -28.39 11.49
CA MET A 199 -0.02 -29.35 11.14
C MET A 199 0.17 -30.68 11.86
N GLN A 200 1.41 -31.21 11.89
CA GLN A 200 1.73 -32.44 12.62
C GLN A 200 1.41 -32.33 14.11
N ALA A 201 1.72 -31.20 14.74
CA ALA A 201 1.41 -30.97 16.16
C ALA A 201 -0.10 -31.02 16.44
N VAL A 202 -0.91 -30.48 15.54
CA VAL A 202 -2.37 -30.40 15.68
C VAL A 202 -3.05 -31.76 15.40
N THR A 203 -2.49 -32.61 14.54
CA THR A 203 -3.06 -33.92 14.19
C THR A 203 -2.51 -35.09 15.01
N ALA A 204 -1.46 -34.90 15.81
CA ALA A 204 -0.67 -35.96 16.46
C ALA A 204 -1.47 -37.02 17.26
N LYS A 205 -2.66 -36.67 17.76
CA LYS A 205 -3.49 -37.56 18.60
C LYS A 205 -4.53 -38.36 17.84
N SER A 206 -4.92 -37.92 16.65
CA SER A 206 -6.15 -38.40 16.00
C SER A 206 -6.02 -38.65 14.50
N GLY A 207 -5.07 -38.01 13.83
CA GLY A 207 -4.88 -38.09 12.38
C GLY A 207 -3.42 -38.30 12.01
N SER A 208 -3.09 -38.10 10.74
CA SER A 208 -1.70 -38.17 10.28
C SER A 208 -1.47 -37.20 9.12
N VAL A 209 -0.23 -36.73 9.00
CA VAL A 209 0.21 -35.87 7.90
C VAL A 209 1.28 -36.60 7.12
N VAL A 210 1.07 -36.76 5.83
CA VAL A 210 2.09 -37.19 4.87
C VAL A 210 2.50 -35.97 4.03
N TYR A 211 3.77 -35.89 3.65
CA TYR A 211 4.34 -34.70 3.01
C TYR A 211 5.03 -35.05 1.70
N ALA A 212 4.90 -34.17 0.71
CA ALA A 212 5.72 -34.14 -0.49
C ALA A 212 6.11 -32.70 -0.82
N LYS A 213 7.36 -32.49 -1.26
CA LYS A 213 7.88 -31.14 -1.54
C LYS A 213 7.18 -30.50 -2.75
N GLY A 214 6.95 -31.25 -3.83
CA GLY A 214 6.21 -30.78 -5.02
C GLY A 214 6.91 -29.72 -5.90
N PHE A 215 7.64 -28.78 -5.31
CA PHE A 215 8.45 -27.76 -6.00
C PHE A 215 9.53 -27.19 -5.08
N ASP A 216 10.57 -26.57 -5.64
CA ASP A 216 11.55 -25.82 -4.86
C ASP A 216 11.00 -24.45 -4.42
N PRO A 217 10.98 -24.10 -3.10
CA PRO A 217 10.34 -22.89 -2.60
C PRO A 217 11.06 -21.59 -2.99
N VAL A 218 12.29 -21.67 -3.50
CA VAL A 218 13.06 -20.50 -3.94
C VAL A 218 12.96 -20.34 -5.46
N SER A 219 13.29 -21.37 -6.24
CA SER A 219 13.36 -21.25 -7.70
C SER A 219 12.08 -21.62 -8.43
N ALA A 220 11.30 -22.56 -7.88
CA ALA A 220 10.12 -23.14 -8.51
C ALA A 220 10.36 -23.58 -9.99
N GLU A 221 11.57 -24.02 -10.31
CA GLU A 221 11.93 -24.52 -11.64
C GLU A 221 11.22 -25.84 -11.96
N PRO A 222 11.00 -26.16 -13.25
CA PRO A 222 10.32 -27.39 -13.65
C PRO A 222 11.01 -28.67 -13.14
N ASP A 223 10.26 -29.51 -12.44
CA ASP A 223 10.69 -30.81 -11.95
C ASP A 223 9.52 -31.80 -11.93
N GLN A 224 9.49 -32.69 -12.91
CA GLN A 224 8.42 -33.68 -13.05
C GLN A 224 8.47 -34.79 -11.99
N ALA A 225 9.65 -35.07 -11.41
CA ALA A 225 9.77 -36.11 -10.38
C ALA A 225 9.06 -35.66 -9.08
N LEU A 226 9.21 -34.39 -8.72
CA LEU A 226 8.51 -33.81 -7.56
C LEU A 226 6.98 -33.80 -7.74
N ILE A 227 6.48 -33.58 -8.97
CA ILE A 227 5.04 -33.66 -9.25
C ILE A 227 4.55 -35.10 -9.13
N THR A 228 5.29 -36.07 -9.68
CA THR A 228 4.93 -37.49 -9.60
C THR A 228 4.85 -37.97 -8.14
N GLU A 229 5.86 -37.64 -7.33
CA GLU A 229 5.87 -37.94 -5.89
C GLU A 229 4.67 -37.30 -5.17
N ALA A 230 4.38 -36.04 -5.46
CA ALA A 230 3.26 -35.33 -4.86
C ALA A 230 1.91 -35.99 -5.20
N VAL A 231 1.72 -36.44 -6.44
CA VAL A 231 0.51 -37.18 -6.86
C VAL A 231 0.38 -38.51 -6.13
N GLU A 232 1.48 -39.27 -5.99
CA GLU A 232 1.48 -40.54 -5.25
C GLU A 232 1.08 -40.32 -3.77
N ILE A 233 1.65 -39.29 -3.14
CA ILE A 233 1.31 -38.93 -1.75
C ILE A 233 -0.15 -38.47 -1.64
N ALA A 234 -0.64 -37.68 -2.60
CA ALA A 234 -2.03 -37.20 -2.65
C ALA A 234 -3.05 -38.35 -2.68
N ILE A 235 -2.81 -39.36 -3.51
CA ILE A 235 -3.68 -40.55 -3.63
C ILE A 235 -3.73 -41.33 -2.31
N SER A 236 -2.64 -41.32 -1.53
CA SER A 236 -2.53 -42.09 -0.28
C SER A 236 -3.30 -41.48 0.91
N ALA A 237 -3.81 -40.26 0.81
CA ALA A 237 -4.44 -39.50 1.88
C ALA A 237 -5.95 -39.33 1.68
N ASP A 238 -6.68 -38.94 2.73
CA ASP A 238 -8.12 -38.66 2.66
C ASP A 238 -8.39 -37.30 2.03
N PHE A 239 -7.57 -36.31 2.40
CA PHE A 239 -7.62 -34.92 1.92
C PHE A 239 -6.22 -34.45 1.55
N VAL A 240 -6.16 -33.46 0.65
CA VAL A 240 -4.90 -32.83 0.24
C VAL A 240 -4.96 -31.34 0.54
N VAL A 241 -3.86 -30.80 1.05
CA VAL A 241 -3.60 -29.36 1.15
C VAL A 241 -2.36 -29.04 0.33
N VAL A 242 -2.53 -28.35 -0.79
CA VAL A 242 -1.41 -27.83 -1.58
C VAL A 242 -1.09 -26.41 -1.10
N LEU A 243 0.09 -26.21 -0.53
CA LEU A 243 0.63 -24.89 -0.20
C LEU A 243 1.39 -24.33 -1.41
N ALA A 244 0.81 -23.33 -2.05
CA ALA A 244 1.28 -22.73 -3.28
C ALA A 244 1.32 -21.20 -3.17
N GLY A 245 1.87 -20.51 -4.18
CA GLY A 245 1.94 -19.05 -4.19
C GLY A 245 3.17 -18.54 -4.93
N LEU A 246 3.67 -17.38 -4.52
CA LEU A 246 4.80 -16.72 -5.17
C LEU A 246 6.11 -16.89 -4.37
N PRO A 247 7.18 -17.42 -5.00
CA PRO A 247 8.50 -17.41 -4.39
C PRO A 247 8.99 -15.97 -4.09
N PRO A 248 9.94 -15.79 -3.14
CA PRO A 248 10.40 -14.47 -2.72
C PRO A 248 10.96 -13.57 -3.83
N GLU A 249 11.46 -14.15 -4.93
CA GLU A 249 12.01 -13.40 -6.07
C GLU A 249 10.97 -12.70 -6.94
N PHE A 250 9.70 -13.08 -6.82
CA PHE A 250 8.59 -12.44 -7.53
C PHE A 250 8.10 -11.17 -6.82
N GLU A 251 8.37 -11.02 -5.52
CA GLU A 251 7.78 -9.96 -4.71
C GLU A 251 8.81 -9.34 -3.77
N SER A 252 9.49 -8.32 -4.27
CA SER A 252 10.46 -7.55 -3.51
C SER A 252 10.36 -6.07 -3.83
N GLU A 253 10.76 -5.25 -2.87
CA GLU A 253 11.13 -3.87 -3.15
C GLU A 253 12.15 -3.80 -4.30
N GLY A 254 12.10 -2.72 -5.06
CA GLY A 254 13.09 -2.39 -6.09
C GLY A 254 12.73 -2.85 -7.51
N PHE A 255 11.72 -3.71 -7.68
CA PHE A 255 11.22 -4.09 -9.00
C PHE A 255 9.75 -4.53 -8.94
N ASP A 256 9.06 -4.39 -10.06
CA ASP A 256 7.70 -4.90 -10.26
C ASP A 256 7.73 -6.31 -10.86
N ARG A 257 6.61 -7.03 -10.77
CA ARG A 257 6.39 -8.28 -11.51
C ARG A 257 6.07 -7.97 -12.97
N ASP A 258 6.59 -8.78 -13.89
CA ASP A 258 6.30 -8.65 -15.33
C ASP A 258 4.92 -9.25 -15.70
N HIS A 259 4.38 -10.14 -14.86
CA HIS A 259 3.10 -10.82 -15.09
C HIS A 259 2.42 -11.24 -13.78
N MET A 260 1.12 -11.58 -13.86
CA MET A 260 0.34 -12.08 -12.72
C MET A 260 0.40 -13.61 -12.54
N CYS A 261 1.00 -14.35 -13.46
CA CYS A 261 1.14 -15.81 -13.36
C CYS A 261 2.02 -16.24 -12.18
N MET A 262 1.66 -17.35 -11.53
CA MET A 262 2.58 -18.13 -10.70
C MET A 262 3.56 -18.95 -11.56
N PRO A 263 4.69 -19.43 -11.00
CA PRO A 263 5.57 -20.37 -11.68
C PRO A 263 4.81 -21.55 -12.30
N GLN A 264 5.16 -21.92 -13.54
CA GLN A 264 4.46 -23.00 -14.27
C GLN A 264 4.52 -24.34 -13.54
N GLN A 265 5.64 -24.66 -12.88
CA GLN A 265 5.79 -25.85 -12.04
C GLN A 265 4.68 -25.95 -10.98
N ILE A 266 4.36 -24.83 -10.31
CA ILE A 266 3.33 -24.79 -9.26
C ILE A 266 1.94 -24.97 -9.87
N ASN A 267 1.65 -24.33 -11.01
CA ASN A 267 0.38 -24.53 -11.72
C ASN A 267 0.19 -25.98 -12.19
N HIS A 268 1.24 -26.62 -12.74
CA HIS A 268 1.19 -28.02 -13.15
C HIS A 268 1.01 -28.97 -11.96
N LEU A 269 1.69 -28.70 -10.84
CA LEU A 269 1.52 -29.45 -9.60
C LEU A 269 0.07 -29.41 -9.11
N ILE A 270 -0.53 -28.22 -9.02
CA ILE A 270 -1.92 -28.06 -8.57
C ILE A 270 -2.87 -28.82 -9.49
N ALA A 271 -2.74 -28.65 -10.80
CA ALA A 271 -3.59 -29.34 -11.78
C ALA A 271 -3.47 -30.86 -11.67
N ALA A 272 -2.24 -31.40 -11.58
CA ALA A 272 -2.01 -32.84 -11.47
C ALA A 272 -2.57 -33.43 -10.17
N VAL A 273 -2.38 -32.73 -9.04
CA VAL A 273 -2.86 -33.16 -7.73
C VAL A 273 -4.39 -33.10 -7.65
N ALA A 274 -5.01 -32.00 -8.10
CA ALA A 274 -6.47 -31.86 -8.11
C ALA A 274 -7.16 -32.91 -8.98
N ALA A 275 -6.58 -33.23 -10.15
CA ALA A 275 -7.06 -34.29 -11.02
C ALA A 275 -6.96 -35.69 -10.37
N ALA A 276 -5.91 -35.95 -9.60
CA ALA A 276 -5.72 -37.23 -8.91
C ALA A 276 -6.57 -37.37 -7.64
N LYS A 277 -6.82 -36.26 -6.93
CA LYS A 277 -7.56 -36.23 -5.67
C LYS A 277 -8.53 -35.03 -5.62
N PRO A 278 -9.82 -35.24 -5.89
CA PRO A 278 -10.81 -34.15 -5.84
C PRO A 278 -10.97 -33.48 -4.47
N GLN A 279 -10.64 -34.16 -3.36
CA GLN A 279 -10.61 -33.60 -2.00
C GLN A 279 -9.37 -32.72 -1.76
N THR A 280 -9.07 -31.81 -2.69
CA THR A 280 -7.91 -30.92 -2.66
C THR A 280 -8.30 -29.51 -2.23
N VAL A 281 -7.58 -29.01 -1.24
CA VAL A 281 -7.58 -27.60 -0.82
C VAL A 281 -6.29 -26.97 -1.34
N VAL A 282 -6.37 -25.81 -1.99
CA VAL A 282 -5.19 -24.98 -2.28
C VAL A 282 -5.11 -23.83 -1.28
N ALA A 283 -4.00 -23.73 -0.56
CA ALA A 283 -3.71 -22.64 0.35
C ALA A 283 -2.61 -21.76 -0.26
N LEU A 284 -2.92 -20.50 -0.53
CA LEU A 284 -2.09 -19.57 -1.29
C LEU A 284 -1.29 -18.63 -0.39
N CYS A 285 -0.01 -18.45 -0.71
CA CYS A 285 0.95 -17.58 -0.04
C CYS A 285 1.56 -16.58 -1.04
N ASN A 286 0.89 -15.45 -1.26
CA ASN A 286 1.32 -14.38 -2.17
C ASN A 286 0.96 -12.99 -1.61
N GLY A 287 1.77 -11.98 -1.87
CA GLY A 287 1.50 -10.60 -1.43
C GLY A 287 0.48 -9.85 -2.28
N ALA A 288 0.26 -10.29 -3.54
CA ALA A 288 -0.65 -9.68 -4.50
C ALA A 288 -1.47 -10.74 -5.28
N PRO A 289 -2.51 -10.34 -6.04
CA PRO A 289 -3.28 -11.27 -6.86
C PRO A 289 -2.44 -12.10 -7.84
N VAL A 290 -2.91 -13.32 -8.14
CA VAL A 290 -2.30 -14.26 -9.08
C VAL A 290 -3.35 -14.86 -10.01
N GLU A 291 -2.94 -15.22 -11.23
CA GLU A 291 -3.78 -15.97 -12.16
C GLU A 291 -3.92 -17.44 -11.69
N MET A 292 -5.13 -18.00 -11.79
CA MET A 292 -5.46 -19.35 -11.31
C MET A 292 -6.09 -20.18 -12.44
N PRO A 293 -5.31 -20.69 -13.41
CA PRO A 293 -5.85 -21.44 -14.55
C PRO A 293 -6.58 -22.74 -14.13
N TRP A 294 -6.31 -23.24 -12.92
CA TRP A 294 -6.88 -24.45 -12.31
C TRP A 294 -8.08 -24.18 -11.39
N VAL A 295 -8.56 -22.93 -11.28
CA VAL A 295 -9.63 -22.52 -10.33
C VAL A 295 -10.93 -23.33 -10.48
N GLY A 296 -11.21 -23.81 -11.70
CA GLY A 296 -12.39 -24.64 -11.99
C GLY A 296 -12.31 -26.04 -11.38
N ASP A 297 -11.11 -26.61 -11.27
CA ASP A 297 -10.88 -28.01 -10.87
C ASP A 297 -10.63 -28.18 -9.36
N VAL A 298 -10.37 -27.08 -8.65
CA VAL A 298 -10.09 -27.09 -7.21
C VAL A 298 -11.35 -26.68 -6.43
N PRO A 299 -11.87 -27.52 -5.52
CA PRO A 299 -13.12 -27.21 -4.80
C PRO A 299 -12.93 -26.18 -3.67
N SER A 300 -11.75 -26.08 -3.06
CA SER A 300 -11.51 -25.15 -1.95
C SER A 300 -10.21 -24.40 -2.11
N ILE A 301 -10.27 -23.07 -1.96
CA ILE A 301 -9.12 -22.17 -2.10
C ILE A 301 -9.11 -21.21 -0.90
N LEU A 302 -7.99 -21.20 -0.18
CA LEU A 302 -7.75 -20.33 0.98
C LEU A 302 -6.57 -19.40 0.67
N GLU A 303 -6.82 -18.10 0.57
CA GLU A 303 -5.78 -17.08 0.41
C GLU A 303 -5.25 -16.66 1.79
N LEU A 304 -4.00 -16.99 2.08
CA LEU A 304 -3.34 -16.63 3.35
C LEU A 304 -2.61 -15.29 3.27
N TYR A 305 -2.41 -14.77 2.06
CA TYR A 305 -1.47 -13.72 1.76
C TYR A 305 -0.08 -14.03 2.34
N LEU A 306 0.50 -13.08 3.09
CA LEU A 306 1.74 -13.23 3.82
C LEU A 306 1.43 -13.14 5.33
N GLY A 307 1.11 -14.28 5.93
CA GLY A 307 0.54 -14.39 7.28
C GLY A 307 1.47 -14.07 8.46
N GLY A 308 2.68 -13.56 8.21
CA GLY A 308 3.62 -13.18 9.26
C GLY A 308 4.12 -14.36 10.12
N GLN A 309 4.73 -14.04 11.26
CA GLN A 309 5.41 -15.02 12.12
C GLN A 309 4.50 -16.16 12.65
N ALA A 310 3.19 -15.93 12.67
CA ALA A 310 2.19 -16.88 13.16
C ALA A 310 1.32 -17.50 12.05
N GLY A 311 1.65 -17.25 10.78
CA GLY A 311 0.87 -17.69 9.62
C GLY A 311 0.65 -19.20 9.58
N SER A 312 1.67 -20.00 9.91
CA SER A 312 1.57 -21.46 9.96
C SER A 312 0.53 -21.97 10.97
N ARG A 313 0.41 -21.32 12.14
CA ARG A 313 -0.61 -21.66 13.14
C ARG A 313 -1.99 -21.17 12.74
N ALA A 314 -2.08 -19.99 12.12
CA ALA A 314 -3.34 -19.48 11.58
C ALA A 314 -3.89 -20.39 10.47
N LEU A 315 -3.03 -20.90 9.58
CA LEU A 315 -3.39 -21.90 8.58
C LEU A 315 -4.03 -23.13 9.23
N THR A 316 -3.40 -23.70 10.26
CA THR A 316 -3.97 -24.87 10.94
C THR A 316 -5.29 -24.56 11.63
N ASP A 317 -5.44 -23.38 12.22
CA ASP A 317 -6.70 -22.97 12.87
C ASP A 317 -7.86 -22.94 11.88
N LEU A 318 -7.59 -22.42 10.69
CA LEU A 318 -8.58 -22.32 9.62
C LEU A 318 -8.87 -23.69 9.02
N LEU A 319 -7.85 -24.48 8.67
CA LEU A 319 -8.02 -25.79 8.04
C LEU A 319 -8.85 -26.75 8.91
N PHE A 320 -8.67 -26.75 10.22
CA PHE A 320 -9.36 -27.68 11.13
C PHE A 320 -10.53 -27.05 11.90
N GLY A 321 -10.89 -25.79 11.59
CA GLY A 321 -12.07 -25.13 12.14
C GLY A 321 -11.95 -24.64 13.58
N ASP A 322 -10.74 -24.49 14.13
CA ASP A 322 -10.52 -23.74 15.38
C ASP A 322 -10.83 -22.26 15.22
N ALA A 323 -10.67 -21.76 13.99
CA ALA A 323 -11.09 -20.44 13.60
C ALA A 323 -11.94 -20.52 12.33
N CYS A 324 -12.94 -19.64 12.27
CA CYS A 324 -13.74 -19.45 11.08
C CYS A 324 -13.13 -18.35 10.20
N PRO A 325 -12.91 -18.60 8.89
CA PRO A 325 -12.48 -17.56 7.95
C PRO A 325 -13.43 -16.36 7.97
N CYS A 326 -12.84 -15.17 8.04
CA CYS A 326 -13.58 -13.90 8.09
C CYS A 326 -12.82 -12.71 7.47
N GLY A 327 -11.76 -12.99 6.70
CA GLY A 327 -11.15 -11.98 5.83
C GLY A 327 -12.02 -11.75 4.60
N LYS A 328 -11.88 -10.55 4.02
CA LYS A 328 -12.46 -10.19 2.71
C LYS A 328 -11.34 -9.59 1.85
N LEU A 329 -11.35 -9.85 0.55
CA LEU A 329 -10.36 -9.35 -0.39
C LEU A 329 -10.29 -7.82 -0.37
N ALA A 330 -9.09 -7.27 -0.20
CA ALA A 330 -8.82 -5.83 -0.33
C ALA A 330 -8.53 -5.41 -1.79
N GLU A 331 -8.42 -6.37 -2.70
CA GLU A 331 -8.07 -6.19 -4.10
C GLU A 331 -8.98 -7.04 -4.99
N THR A 332 -9.08 -6.70 -6.27
CA THR A 332 -9.79 -7.53 -7.25
C THR A 332 -8.84 -8.57 -7.81
N PHE A 333 -9.23 -9.85 -7.78
CA PHE A 333 -8.49 -10.92 -8.44
C PHE A 333 -9.00 -11.03 -9.88
N ALA A 334 -8.34 -10.33 -10.80
CA ALA A 334 -8.65 -10.39 -12.23
C ALA A 334 -8.34 -11.77 -12.81
N VAL A 335 -9.00 -12.13 -13.92
CA VAL A 335 -8.73 -13.39 -14.63
C VAL A 335 -7.31 -13.37 -15.21
N ARG A 336 -6.90 -12.24 -15.83
CA ARG A 336 -5.56 -12.04 -16.37
C ARG A 336 -5.03 -10.64 -16.09
N ALA A 337 -3.72 -10.49 -16.11
CA ALA A 337 -3.07 -9.18 -16.02
C ALA A 337 -3.57 -8.19 -17.09
N SER A 338 -3.84 -8.67 -18.31
CA SER A 338 -4.29 -7.85 -19.43
C SER A 338 -5.73 -7.33 -19.30
N ASP A 339 -6.51 -7.84 -18.34
CA ASP A 339 -7.88 -7.36 -18.12
C ASP A 339 -7.87 -6.03 -17.34
N HIS A 340 -6.74 -5.64 -16.72
CA HIS A 340 -6.59 -4.35 -16.06
C HIS A 340 -6.47 -3.19 -17.07
N PRO A 341 -7.14 -2.04 -16.84
CA PRO A 341 -7.11 -0.91 -17.78
C PRO A 341 -5.73 -0.24 -17.83
N SER A 342 -4.93 -0.39 -16.78
CA SER A 342 -3.56 0.12 -16.72
C SER A 342 -2.55 -0.76 -17.45
N HIS A 343 -2.89 -1.99 -17.85
CA HIS A 343 -1.93 -2.98 -18.35
C HIS A 343 -1.10 -2.46 -19.54
N ALA A 344 -1.76 -1.85 -20.53
CA ALA A 344 -1.08 -1.34 -21.73
C ALA A 344 -0.14 -0.15 -21.45
N ASN A 345 -0.29 0.52 -20.29
CA ASN A 345 0.41 1.76 -19.98
C ASN A 345 1.29 1.68 -18.72
N PHE A 346 1.20 0.58 -17.97
CA PHE A 346 2.03 0.35 -16.79
C PHE A 346 3.48 0.18 -17.22
N ALA A 347 4.36 1.06 -16.73
CA ALA A 347 5.79 1.08 -17.06
C ALA A 347 6.12 1.13 -18.58
N SER A 348 5.23 1.69 -19.41
CA SER A 348 5.41 1.77 -20.87
C SER A 348 6.53 2.74 -21.32
N HIS A 349 6.93 3.68 -20.45
CA HIS A 349 8.04 4.60 -20.68
C HIS A 349 8.98 4.67 -19.45
N PRO A 350 10.32 4.66 -19.63
CA PRO A 350 11.29 4.48 -18.54
C PRO A 350 11.27 5.58 -17.46
N ARG A 351 10.70 6.76 -17.76
CA ARG A 351 10.69 7.93 -16.86
C ARG A 351 9.31 8.55 -16.65
N GLN A 352 8.26 7.95 -17.22
CA GLN A 352 6.93 8.55 -17.20
C GLN A 352 5.88 7.45 -17.24
N ILE A 353 4.89 7.56 -16.36
CA ILE A 353 3.68 6.75 -16.40
C ILE A 353 2.53 7.76 -16.32
N VAL A 354 1.57 7.63 -17.23
CA VAL A 354 0.35 8.45 -17.26
C VAL A 354 -0.79 7.60 -16.70
N TYR A 355 -1.52 8.06 -15.69
CA TYR A 355 -2.56 7.23 -15.08
C TYR A 355 -3.86 7.37 -15.88
N ARG A 356 -3.87 6.78 -17.08
CA ARG A 356 -4.95 6.94 -18.06
C ARG A 356 -6.25 6.29 -17.60
N GLU A 357 -6.20 5.27 -16.78
CA GLU A 357 -7.39 4.67 -16.20
C GLU A 357 -8.20 5.64 -15.33
N GLY A 358 -7.61 6.75 -14.85
CA GLY A 358 -8.33 7.76 -14.08
C GLY A 358 -9.02 7.15 -12.85
N LEU A 359 -10.35 7.24 -12.78
CA LEU A 359 -11.14 6.65 -11.69
C LEU A 359 -11.36 5.12 -11.83
N ASN A 360 -11.03 4.52 -12.97
CA ASN A 360 -11.15 3.09 -13.26
C ASN A 360 -10.01 2.28 -12.64
N VAL A 361 -9.85 2.36 -11.32
CA VAL A 361 -8.84 1.60 -10.58
C VAL A 361 -9.49 0.49 -9.78
N GLY A 362 -8.97 -0.73 -9.94
CA GLY A 362 -9.46 -1.92 -9.23
C GLY A 362 -10.95 -2.15 -9.51
N TYR A 363 -11.71 -2.46 -8.47
CA TYR A 363 -13.12 -2.85 -8.62
C TYR A 363 -14.00 -1.80 -9.30
N ARG A 364 -13.64 -0.50 -9.22
CA ARG A 364 -14.35 0.59 -9.89
C ARG A 364 -14.43 0.33 -11.39
N TYR A 365 -13.34 -0.14 -12.00
CA TYR A 365 -13.30 -0.52 -13.40
C TYR A 365 -14.15 -1.77 -13.68
N PHE A 366 -13.84 -2.88 -12.99
CA PHE A 366 -14.43 -4.18 -13.30
C PHE A 366 -15.95 -4.18 -13.15
N VAL A 367 -16.49 -3.53 -12.11
CA VAL A 367 -17.94 -3.46 -11.89
C VAL A 367 -18.62 -2.51 -12.86
N THR A 368 -18.01 -1.37 -13.18
CA THR A 368 -18.60 -0.36 -14.07
C THR A 368 -18.65 -0.85 -15.52
N HIS A 369 -17.65 -1.62 -15.95
CA HIS A 369 -17.53 -2.10 -17.33
C HIS A 369 -17.94 -3.57 -17.51
N GLY A 370 -18.42 -4.23 -16.45
CA GLY A 370 -18.88 -5.62 -16.52
C GLY A 370 -17.79 -6.62 -16.92
N VAL A 371 -16.55 -6.37 -16.50
CA VAL A 371 -15.40 -7.23 -16.79
C VAL A 371 -15.35 -8.37 -15.78
N GLU A 372 -15.22 -9.60 -16.28
CA GLU A 372 -15.16 -10.80 -15.45
C GLU A 372 -13.91 -10.83 -14.56
N VAL A 373 -14.05 -11.38 -13.36
CA VAL A 373 -13.01 -11.50 -12.34
C VAL A 373 -13.06 -12.91 -11.75
N LEU A 374 -11.92 -13.43 -11.27
CA LEU A 374 -11.90 -14.66 -10.50
C LEU A 374 -12.65 -14.47 -9.18
N PHE A 375 -12.27 -13.40 -8.45
CA PHE A 375 -12.91 -13.04 -7.19
C PHE A 375 -13.00 -11.51 -7.07
N PRO A 376 -14.19 -10.96 -6.77
CA PRO A 376 -14.38 -9.52 -6.70
C PRO A 376 -13.80 -8.93 -5.41
N PHE A 377 -13.56 -7.62 -5.41
CA PHE A 377 -13.24 -6.88 -4.19
C PHE A 377 -14.29 -7.13 -3.09
N GLY A 378 -13.81 -7.25 -1.85
CA GLY A 378 -14.66 -7.54 -0.70
C GLY A 378 -15.22 -8.96 -0.68
N HIS A 379 -14.80 -9.87 -1.56
CA HIS A 379 -15.15 -11.30 -1.51
C HIS A 379 -14.47 -12.03 -0.35
N GLY A 380 -15.16 -13.00 0.24
CA GLY A 380 -14.61 -13.88 1.26
C GLY A 380 -15.72 -14.68 1.93
N LEU A 381 -15.59 -16.00 1.84
CA LEU A 381 -16.52 -16.97 2.40
C LEU A 381 -16.24 -17.20 3.89
N SER A 382 -17.18 -17.88 4.54
CA SER A 382 -17.12 -18.28 5.94
C SER A 382 -17.58 -19.73 6.08
N TYR A 383 -17.33 -20.36 7.22
CA TYR A 383 -17.92 -21.68 7.55
C TYR A 383 -19.37 -21.55 8.05
N THR A 384 -19.86 -20.32 8.22
CA THR A 384 -21.24 -20.02 8.56
C THR A 384 -21.90 -19.16 7.49
N THR A 385 -23.22 -18.94 7.63
CA THR A 385 -24.02 -18.09 6.75
C THR A 385 -24.57 -16.88 7.51
N PHE A 386 -24.76 -15.77 6.79
CA PHE A 386 -25.31 -14.55 7.35
C PHE A 386 -26.48 -14.03 6.52
N ASP A 387 -27.55 -13.63 7.21
CA ASP A 387 -28.73 -12.99 6.63
C ASP A 387 -28.78 -11.51 7.03
N TYR A 388 -29.19 -10.68 6.07
CA TYR A 388 -29.26 -9.23 6.21
C TYR A 388 -30.73 -8.83 6.12
N SER A 389 -31.20 -8.00 7.04
CA SER A 389 -32.61 -7.59 7.07
C SER A 389 -32.79 -6.22 7.72
N ASP A 390 -34.02 -5.73 7.70
CA ASP A 390 -34.45 -4.54 8.46
C ASP A 390 -33.62 -3.27 8.22
N LEU A 391 -33.24 -3.01 6.96
CA LEU A 391 -32.56 -1.77 6.58
C LEU A 391 -33.50 -0.57 6.79
N LYS A 392 -33.11 0.31 7.71
CA LYS A 392 -33.87 1.51 8.12
C LYS A 392 -33.01 2.74 7.96
N LEU A 393 -33.37 3.58 6.99
CA LEU A 393 -32.77 4.90 6.85
C LEU A 393 -33.32 5.85 7.92
N GLY A 394 -32.44 6.66 8.53
CA GLY A 394 -32.84 7.73 9.45
C GLY A 394 -33.59 8.87 8.76
N ALA A 395 -33.41 9.01 7.45
CA ALA A 395 -34.16 9.93 6.60
C ALA A 395 -34.24 9.38 5.16
N THR A 396 -35.25 9.80 4.39
CA THR A 396 -35.35 9.54 2.94
C THR A 396 -34.89 10.73 2.10
N GLN A 397 -34.63 11.87 2.75
CA GLN A 397 -34.08 13.09 2.17
C GLN A 397 -33.05 13.71 3.12
N ILE A 398 -31.94 14.20 2.58
CA ILE A 398 -30.91 14.95 3.33
C ILE A 398 -30.44 16.15 2.51
N ARG A 399 -29.95 17.19 3.16
CA ARG A 399 -29.23 18.29 2.48
C ARG A 399 -27.81 17.86 2.11
N GLN A 400 -27.18 18.60 1.19
CA GLN A 400 -25.81 18.34 0.70
C GLN A 400 -24.73 18.34 1.81
N ASP A 401 -24.95 19.05 2.92
CA ASP A 401 -24.04 19.15 4.07
C ASP A 401 -24.43 18.26 5.26
N GLU A 402 -25.51 17.49 5.12
CA GLU A 402 -26.01 16.60 6.18
C GLU A 402 -25.45 15.18 6.04
N SER A 403 -25.39 14.48 7.17
CA SER A 403 -25.01 13.07 7.20
C SER A 403 -26.26 12.18 7.19
N LEU A 404 -26.16 11.01 6.56
CA LEU A 404 -27.18 9.97 6.61
C LEU A 404 -26.79 8.91 7.65
N THR A 405 -27.59 8.77 8.70
CA THR A 405 -27.49 7.62 9.62
C THR A 405 -28.52 6.57 9.24
N PHE A 406 -28.16 5.30 9.28
CA PHE A 406 -29.07 4.18 9.06
C PHE A 406 -28.64 2.93 9.83
N THR A 407 -29.58 2.01 10.01
CA THR A 407 -29.35 0.73 10.70
C THR A 407 -29.78 -0.45 9.85
N LEU A 408 -29.20 -1.62 10.10
CA LEU A 408 -29.66 -2.90 9.57
C LEU A 408 -29.33 -4.04 10.53
N ASP A 409 -30.06 -5.14 10.42
CA ASP A 409 -29.84 -6.36 11.19
C ASP A 409 -29.02 -7.37 10.39
N VAL A 410 -28.01 -7.96 11.03
CA VAL A 410 -27.25 -9.10 10.53
C VAL A 410 -27.42 -10.28 11.47
N ALA A 411 -27.89 -11.41 10.96
CA ALA A 411 -28.06 -12.63 11.72
C ALA A 411 -27.10 -13.71 11.24
N ASN A 412 -26.43 -14.39 12.17
CA ASN A 412 -25.66 -15.59 11.86
C ASN A 412 -26.60 -16.79 11.87
N THR A 413 -26.86 -17.35 10.69
CA THR A 413 -27.85 -18.41 10.48
C THR A 413 -27.23 -19.81 10.40
N GLY A 414 -25.90 -19.90 10.44
CA GLY A 414 -25.19 -21.19 10.41
C GLY A 414 -24.64 -21.61 11.77
N ALA A 415 -23.85 -22.68 11.76
CA ALA A 415 -23.42 -23.39 12.97
C ALA A 415 -22.17 -22.82 13.64
N PHE A 416 -21.40 -21.97 12.97
CA PHE A 416 -20.13 -21.45 13.49
C PHE A 416 -20.28 -20.00 13.94
N ALA A 417 -19.76 -19.67 15.12
CA ALA A 417 -19.55 -18.28 15.50
C ALA A 417 -18.45 -17.67 14.61
N ALA A 418 -18.72 -16.53 14.00
CA ALA A 418 -17.81 -15.90 13.06
C ALA A 418 -18.03 -14.39 12.97
N ALA A 419 -17.07 -13.70 12.35
CA ALA A 419 -17.26 -12.30 11.99
C ALA A 419 -17.78 -12.16 10.56
N GLU A 420 -18.72 -11.23 10.36
CA GLU A 420 -19.15 -10.75 9.04
C GLU A 420 -18.66 -9.31 8.84
N ILE A 421 -18.32 -8.95 7.60
CA ILE A 421 -18.00 -7.58 7.19
C ILE A 421 -19.12 -7.06 6.31
N VAL A 422 -19.98 -6.24 6.89
CA VAL A 422 -21.01 -5.50 6.15
C VAL A 422 -20.35 -4.36 5.38
N GLN A 423 -20.52 -4.33 4.06
CA GLN A 423 -19.95 -3.32 3.18
C GLN A 423 -21.06 -2.41 2.66
N VAL A 424 -20.82 -1.10 2.67
CA VAL A 424 -21.78 -0.09 2.21
C VAL A 424 -21.18 0.63 1.02
N TYR A 425 -21.82 0.46 -0.14
CA TYR A 425 -21.49 1.18 -1.36
C TYR A 425 -22.54 2.25 -1.65
N VAL A 426 -22.08 3.36 -2.21
CA VAL A 426 -22.97 4.42 -2.70
C VAL A 426 -22.87 4.47 -4.22
N ARG A 427 -24.02 4.49 -4.86
CA ARG A 427 -24.19 4.70 -6.30
C ARG A 427 -24.95 5.99 -6.54
N ASP A 428 -24.39 6.84 -7.37
CA ASP A 428 -25.09 8.00 -7.91
C ASP A 428 -25.84 7.58 -9.18
N ALA A 429 -27.17 7.67 -9.17
CA ALA A 429 -27.98 7.09 -10.24
C ALA A 429 -27.90 7.87 -11.56
N LEU A 430 -27.54 9.15 -11.52
CA LEU A 430 -27.66 10.06 -12.66
C LEU A 430 -26.54 11.11 -12.71
N ALA A 431 -25.39 10.88 -12.08
CA ALA A 431 -24.31 11.85 -11.90
C ALA A 431 -24.04 12.72 -13.15
N SER A 432 -23.83 14.03 -12.95
CA SER A 432 -23.50 14.94 -14.06
C SER A 432 -22.07 14.77 -14.59
N VAL A 433 -21.26 13.97 -13.90
CA VAL A 433 -19.86 13.68 -14.21
C VAL A 433 -19.66 12.18 -14.28
N TYR A 434 -18.57 11.74 -14.93
CA TYR A 434 -18.19 10.33 -14.85
C TYR A 434 -17.95 9.90 -13.39
N ARG A 435 -18.65 8.85 -12.96
CA ARG A 435 -18.45 8.19 -11.67
C ARG A 435 -18.42 6.68 -11.86
N PRO A 436 -17.60 5.95 -11.08
CA PRO A 436 -17.75 4.50 -10.97
C PRO A 436 -19.17 4.11 -10.59
N GLU A 437 -19.64 2.96 -11.06
CA GLU A 437 -21.03 2.51 -10.86
C GLU A 437 -21.40 2.42 -9.37
N ARG A 438 -20.45 2.03 -8.51
CA ARG A 438 -20.59 2.09 -7.06
C ARG A 438 -19.22 2.28 -6.40
N GLU A 439 -19.19 2.92 -5.24
CA GLU A 439 -17.97 3.11 -4.44
C GLU A 439 -18.19 2.75 -2.99
N LEU A 440 -17.24 2.03 -2.38
CA LEU A 440 -17.26 1.71 -0.95
C LEU A 440 -17.15 3.01 -0.14
N ARG A 441 -18.13 3.28 0.72
CA ARG A 441 -18.16 4.48 1.58
C ARG A 441 -18.13 4.16 3.08
N ALA A 442 -18.51 2.95 3.48
CA ALA A 442 -18.35 2.47 4.85
C ALA A 442 -18.28 0.94 4.89
N PHE A 443 -17.73 0.39 5.98
CA PHE A 443 -17.85 -1.03 6.30
C PHE A 443 -17.79 -1.22 7.82
N SER A 444 -18.33 -2.33 8.31
CA SER A 444 -18.26 -2.70 9.72
C SER A 444 -18.04 -4.21 9.84
N LYS A 445 -17.06 -4.60 10.67
CA LYS A 445 -16.80 -6.00 11.01
C LYS A 445 -17.48 -6.30 12.35
N VAL A 446 -18.41 -7.24 12.37
CA VAL A 446 -19.19 -7.62 13.55
C VAL A 446 -19.03 -9.10 13.84
N TRP A 447 -18.77 -9.45 15.09
CA TRP A 447 -18.68 -10.84 15.53
C TRP A 447 -20.04 -11.29 16.06
N ILE A 448 -20.56 -12.40 15.54
CA ILE A 448 -21.91 -12.86 15.82
C ILE A 448 -21.87 -14.36 16.13
N ASP A 449 -22.31 -14.73 17.33
CA ASP A 449 -22.48 -16.13 17.72
C ASP A 449 -23.49 -16.85 16.81
N SER A 450 -23.38 -18.18 16.70
CA SER A 450 -24.35 -18.98 15.93
C SER A 450 -25.79 -18.74 16.42
N GLY A 451 -26.71 -18.48 15.49
CA GLY A 451 -28.12 -18.18 15.77
C GLY A 451 -28.38 -16.78 16.35
N ALA A 452 -27.34 -15.99 16.63
CA ALA A 452 -27.48 -14.64 17.15
C ALA A 452 -27.70 -13.61 16.03
N LYS A 453 -28.22 -12.44 16.44
CA LYS A 453 -28.47 -11.29 15.57
C LYS A 453 -27.83 -10.05 16.16
N HIS A 454 -27.33 -9.17 15.30
CA HIS A 454 -26.71 -7.90 15.68
C HIS A 454 -27.22 -6.77 14.78
N THR A 455 -27.59 -5.63 15.38
CA THR A 455 -27.97 -4.43 14.64
C THR A 455 -26.74 -3.55 14.42
N VAL A 456 -26.39 -3.30 13.16
CA VAL A 456 -25.27 -2.44 12.75
C VAL A 456 -25.79 -1.03 12.46
N THR A 457 -25.06 -0.01 12.90
CA THR A 457 -25.36 1.39 12.60
C THR A 457 -24.25 1.99 11.75
N PHE A 458 -24.62 2.69 10.68
CA PHE A 458 -23.71 3.45 9.83
C PHE A 458 -24.05 4.93 9.84
N THR A 459 -23.03 5.77 9.66
CA THR A 459 -23.19 7.20 9.38
C THR A 459 -22.35 7.56 8.16
N LEU A 460 -23.02 7.98 7.09
CA LEU A 460 -22.40 8.47 5.87
C LEU A 460 -22.35 10.00 5.94
N THR A 461 -21.15 10.56 6.00
CA THR A 461 -20.94 12.02 5.95
C THR A 461 -21.18 12.55 4.54
N PRO A 462 -21.29 13.88 4.33
CA PRO A 462 -21.40 14.47 2.99
C PRO A 462 -20.36 13.95 1.98
N ARG A 463 -19.13 13.68 2.45
CA ARG A 463 -18.05 13.12 1.63
C ARG A 463 -18.37 11.76 1.01
N ALA A 464 -19.33 11.00 1.55
CA ALA A 464 -19.79 9.74 0.96
C ALA A 464 -20.55 9.93 -0.36
N PHE A 465 -21.17 11.09 -0.56
CA PHE A 465 -21.93 11.43 -1.76
C PHE A 465 -21.11 12.27 -2.74
N ALA A 466 -20.02 12.88 -2.26
CA ALA A 466 -19.21 13.83 -3.01
C ALA A 466 -18.29 13.19 -4.07
N TYR A 467 -17.99 13.99 -5.10
CA TYR A 467 -16.86 13.85 -6.01
C TYR A 467 -15.95 15.09 -5.91
N TRP A 468 -14.75 15.04 -6.48
CA TRP A 468 -13.86 16.20 -6.54
C TRP A 468 -14.13 16.99 -7.82
N ASP A 469 -14.55 18.24 -7.71
CA ASP A 469 -14.78 19.12 -8.85
C ASP A 469 -13.46 19.83 -9.22
N VAL A 470 -12.96 19.56 -10.43
CA VAL A 470 -11.67 20.12 -10.88
C VAL A 470 -11.73 21.61 -11.23
N ASN A 471 -12.93 22.16 -11.50
CA ASN A 471 -13.12 23.58 -11.77
C ASN A 471 -13.23 24.38 -10.46
N GLU A 472 -13.97 23.85 -9.49
CA GLU A 472 -14.13 24.48 -8.16
C GLU A 472 -12.90 24.25 -7.26
N HIS A 473 -12.09 23.22 -7.56
CA HIS A 473 -11.00 22.74 -6.72
C HIS A 473 -11.46 22.39 -5.30
N ASP A 474 -12.65 21.77 -5.18
CA ASP A 474 -13.22 21.33 -3.91
C ASP A 474 -14.11 20.08 -4.09
N TRP A 475 -14.53 19.49 -2.97
CA TRP A 475 -15.49 18.41 -2.93
C TRP A 475 -16.91 18.93 -3.15
N HIS A 476 -17.60 18.34 -4.14
CA HIS A 476 -18.94 18.72 -4.51
C HIS A 476 -19.92 17.56 -4.28
N VAL A 477 -21.06 17.83 -3.65
CA VAL A 477 -22.18 16.89 -3.48
C VAL A 477 -23.31 17.32 -4.39
N GLU A 478 -23.60 16.58 -5.45
CA GLU A 478 -24.69 16.92 -6.37
C GLU A 478 -26.06 16.58 -5.74
N PRO A 479 -27.09 17.44 -5.85
CA PRO A 479 -28.46 17.05 -5.54
C PRO A 479 -28.95 15.95 -6.48
N GLY A 480 -29.64 14.95 -5.94
CA GLY A 480 -30.15 13.83 -6.72
C GLY A 480 -30.40 12.57 -5.92
N ALA A 481 -30.81 11.52 -6.63
CA ALA A 481 -31.07 10.21 -6.05
C ALA A 481 -29.78 9.38 -5.96
N PHE A 482 -29.49 8.88 -4.77
CA PHE A 482 -28.40 7.96 -4.49
C PHE A 482 -28.94 6.63 -3.98
N ASP A 483 -28.36 5.54 -4.46
CA ASP A 483 -28.63 4.20 -3.97
C ASP A 483 -27.57 3.82 -2.92
N ILE A 484 -28.04 3.39 -1.75
CA ILE A 484 -27.25 2.80 -0.67
C ILE A 484 -27.33 1.29 -0.84
N LEU A 485 -26.22 0.68 -1.23
CA LEU A 485 -26.09 -0.75 -1.48
C LEU A 485 -25.37 -1.39 -0.28
N VAL A 486 -26.08 -2.25 0.45
CA VAL A 486 -25.53 -3.03 1.56
C VAL A 486 -25.17 -4.42 1.05
N CYS A 487 -23.89 -4.76 1.12
CA CYS A 487 -23.33 -5.93 0.46
C CYS A 487 -22.49 -6.79 1.42
N ALA A 488 -22.45 -8.10 1.16
CA ALA A 488 -21.52 -9.03 1.80
C ALA A 488 -20.18 -9.16 1.04
N SER A 489 -20.19 -8.78 -0.23
CA SER A 489 -19.08 -8.60 -1.18
C SER A 489 -19.54 -7.63 -2.27
N LEU A 490 -18.65 -6.99 -3.02
CA LEU A 490 -19.02 -6.02 -4.07
C LEU A 490 -20.17 -6.48 -4.97
N LEU A 491 -20.13 -7.75 -5.42
CA LEU A 491 -21.14 -8.33 -6.33
C LEU A 491 -22.33 -8.99 -5.60
N ASP A 492 -22.25 -9.14 -4.27
CA ASP A 492 -23.29 -9.75 -3.44
C ASP A 492 -24.07 -8.68 -2.67
N VAL A 493 -24.98 -8.01 -3.39
CA VAL A 493 -25.86 -6.96 -2.85
C VAL A 493 -27.03 -7.63 -2.13
N ARG A 494 -27.16 -7.37 -0.83
CA ARG A 494 -28.17 -7.98 0.04
C ARG A 494 -29.37 -7.09 0.27
N LEU A 495 -29.14 -5.79 0.48
CA LEU A 495 -30.20 -4.80 0.70
C LEU A 495 -29.86 -3.53 -0.08
N THR A 496 -30.91 -2.86 -0.57
CA THR A 496 -30.80 -1.57 -1.26
C THR A 496 -31.81 -0.61 -0.68
N ALA A 497 -31.41 0.64 -0.46
CA ALA A 497 -32.31 1.74 -0.17
C ALA A 497 -31.93 2.97 -1.00
N ARG A 498 -32.91 3.82 -1.28
CA ARG A 498 -32.70 5.06 -2.03
C ARG A 498 -32.86 6.26 -1.12
N ILE A 499 -31.93 7.20 -1.22
CA ILE A 499 -31.94 8.50 -0.55
C ILE A 499 -31.96 9.60 -1.62
N ASN A 500 -32.64 10.71 -1.35
CA ASN A 500 -32.56 11.90 -2.21
C ASN A 500 -31.80 13.02 -1.50
N VAL A 501 -30.68 13.45 -2.09
CA VAL A 501 -29.95 14.63 -1.63
C VAL A 501 -30.58 15.87 -2.26
N VAL A 502 -30.98 16.84 -1.44
CA VAL A 502 -31.63 18.08 -1.91
C VAL A 502 -30.68 19.27 -1.80
N GLY A 503 -30.67 20.12 -2.83
CA GLY A 503 -29.96 21.40 -2.82
C GLY A 503 -30.79 22.51 -2.22
N GLY A 504 -30.16 23.64 -1.88
CA GLY A 504 -30.83 24.83 -1.34
C GLY A 504 -31.92 25.43 -2.25
N ASP A 505 -31.79 25.25 -3.57
CA ASP A 505 -32.68 25.86 -4.58
C ASP A 505 -33.41 24.82 -5.48
N GLY A 506 -33.31 23.52 -5.19
CA GLY A 506 -34.05 22.46 -5.91
C GLY A 506 -33.64 22.18 -7.36
N GLU A 507 -32.75 22.97 -7.97
CA GLU A 507 -32.25 22.73 -9.32
C GLU A 507 -30.88 22.04 -9.32
N ARG A 508 -30.79 20.94 -10.08
CA ARG A 508 -29.55 20.30 -10.52
C ARG A 508 -28.71 21.19 -11.47
N SER A 509 -29.34 22.25 -11.96
CA SER A 509 -28.94 23.03 -13.12
C SER A 509 -28.18 24.29 -12.69
N ARG A 510 -26.85 24.19 -12.65
CA ARG A 510 -25.92 25.34 -12.83
C ARG A 510 -24.43 24.97 -12.85
N LEU A 511 -24.08 23.70 -12.73
CA LEU A 511 -22.69 23.27 -12.83
C LEU A 511 -22.29 23.19 -14.31
N SER A 512 -21.21 23.88 -14.66
CA SER A 512 -20.52 23.65 -15.93
C SER A 512 -20.18 22.16 -16.05
N PRO A 513 -20.41 21.49 -17.18
CA PRO A 513 -20.05 20.08 -17.32
C PRO A 513 -18.56 19.92 -17.02
N VAL A 514 -18.24 19.10 -16.00
CA VAL A 514 -16.87 18.78 -15.64
C VAL A 514 -16.37 17.70 -16.59
N PRO A 515 -15.22 17.88 -17.26
CA PRO A 515 -14.67 16.86 -18.15
C PRO A 515 -14.11 15.64 -17.40
N PRO A 516 -14.09 14.45 -18.01
CA PRO A 516 -14.92 14.05 -19.14
C PRO A 516 -16.37 13.77 -18.67
N PRO A 517 -17.39 14.28 -19.37
CA PRO A 517 -18.79 14.01 -19.01
C PRO A 517 -19.27 12.64 -19.53
N HIS A 518 -18.41 11.86 -20.18
CA HIS A 518 -18.74 10.60 -20.85
C HIS A 518 -18.07 9.40 -20.16
N SER A 519 -18.61 8.20 -20.40
CA SER A 519 -17.99 6.97 -19.92
C SER A 519 -16.71 6.66 -20.69
N TYR A 520 -15.66 6.27 -19.96
CA TYR A 520 -14.38 5.89 -20.54
C TYR A 520 -13.81 4.67 -19.80
N VAL A 521 -12.94 3.93 -20.48
CA VAL A 521 -12.06 2.91 -19.85
C VAL A 521 -10.72 3.54 -19.49
N THR A 522 -10.10 4.19 -20.47
CA THR A 522 -8.91 5.02 -20.33
C THR A 522 -9.17 6.42 -20.90
N LEU A 523 -8.53 7.42 -20.33
CA LEU A 523 -8.55 8.82 -20.75
C LEU A 523 -7.58 9.05 -21.91
N GLU A 524 -8.06 9.77 -22.91
CA GLU A 524 -7.25 10.29 -24.00
C GLU A 524 -6.54 11.59 -23.57
N ASP A 525 -5.61 12.08 -24.40
CA ASP A 525 -4.86 13.31 -24.09
C ASP A 525 -5.77 14.54 -23.99
N ASP A 526 -6.81 14.62 -24.83
CA ASP A 526 -7.80 15.70 -24.79
C ASP A 526 -8.61 15.68 -23.48
N ASP A 527 -8.94 14.50 -22.96
CA ASP A 527 -9.65 14.36 -21.68
C ASP A 527 -8.78 14.83 -20.52
N LEU A 528 -7.50 14.43 -20.53
CA LEU A 528 -6.52 14.85 -19.53
C LEU A 528 -6.30 16.37 -19.60
N GLU A 529 -6.16 16.95 -20.79
CA GLU A 529 -6.06 18.40 -20.95
C GLU A 529 -7.30 19.13 -20.45
N ALA A 530 -8.50 18.59 -20.70
CA ALA A 530 -9.76 19.15 -20.20
C ALA A 530 -9.88 19.08 -18.67
N LEU A 531 -9.22 18.10 -18.03
CA LEU A 531 -9.04 18.02 -16.57
C LEU A 531 -7.95 18.99 -16.04
N GLY A 532 -7.36 19.80 -16.91
CA GLY A 532 -6.21 20.65 -16.60
C GLY A 532 -4.89 19.88 -16.50
N LEU A 533 -4.87 18.58 -16.77
CA LEU A 533 -3.68 17.73 -16.66
C LEU A 533 -2.89 17.74 -17.96
N ARG A 534 -1.87 18.59 -18.03
CA ARG A 534 -0.94 18.60 -19.16
C ARG A 534 0.08 17.47 -19.03
N ILE A 535 0.13 16.60 -20.03
CA ILE A 535 1.16 15.56 -20.11
C ILE A 535 2.45 16.22 -20.63
N PRO A 536 3.51 16.32 -19.81
CA PRO A 536 4.77 16.84 -20.32
C PRO A 536 5.36 15.85 -21.34
N PRO A 537 6.07 16.33 -22.37
CA PRO A 537 6.82 15.46 -23.26
C PRO A 537 7.73 14.53 -22.44
N PRO A 538 7.81 13.23 -22.77
CA PRO A 538 8.64 12.30 -22.02
C PRO A 538 10.09 12.78 -21.98
N GLU A 539 10.70 12.74 -20.78
CA GLU A 539 12.07 13.22 -20.58
C GLU A 539 13.04 12.37 -21.42
N ARG A 540 13.79 13.02 -22.31
CA ARG A 540 14.80 12.34 -23.12
C ARG A 540 15.90 11.77 -22.23
N MET A 541 16.33 10.54 -22.52
CA MET A 541 17.45 9.90 -21.80
C MET A 541 18.78 10.63 -21.98
N ARG A 542 18.97 11.29 -23.13
CA ARG A 542 20.19 12.03 -23.49
C ARG A 542 19.89 13.51 -23.80
N PRO A 543 20.83 14.44 -23.51
CA PRO A 543 22.14 14.21 -22.90
C PRO A 543 22.03 13.76 -21.44
N PHE A 544 23.00 12.98 -20.96
CA PHE A 544 23.01 12.57 -19.56
C PHE A 544 23.22 13.78 -18.65
N SER A 545 22.53 13.78 -17.52
CA SER A 545 22.63 14.81 -16.49
C SER A 545 23.05 14.19 -15.16
N VAL A 546 23.34 15.04 -14.17
CA VAL A 546 23.59 14.59 -12.80
C VAL A 546 22.40 13.83 -12.19
N ARG A 547 21.20 13.95 -12.78
CA ARG A 547 19.98 13.24 -12.37
C ARG A 547 19.78 11.90 -13.08
N THR A 548 20.54 11.62 -14.13
CA THR A 548 20.53 10.31 -14.80
C THR A 548 20.91 9.23 -13.79
N THR A 549 20.17 8.12 -13.79
CA THR A 549 20.46 7.00 -12.89
C THR A 549 21.60 6.13 -13.43
N LEU A 550 22.23 5.37 -12.56
CA LEU A 550 23.29 4.45 -12.97
C LEU A 550 22.81 3.36 -13.93
N GLY A 551 21.55 2.91 -13.79
CA GLY A 551 20.91 1.96 -14.69
C GLY A 551 20.71 2.55 -16.08
N GLU A 552 20.16 3.77 -16.16
CA GLU A 552 20.01 4.47 -17.44
C GLU A 552 21.34 4.72 -18.13
N PHE A 553 22.39 5.05 -17.35
CA PHE A 553 23.74 5.18 -17.87
C PHE A 553 24.29 3.83 -18.34
N ALA A 554 24.04 2.74 -17.61
CA ALA A 554 24.45 1.40 -18.01
C ALA A 554 23.81 0.98 -19.33
N ASP A 555 22.52 1.21 -19.48
CA ASP A 555 21.72 0.71 -20.60
C ASP A 555 21.87 1.59 -21.85
N HIS A 556 21.99 2.91 -21.66
CA HIS A 556 22.05 3.88 -22.75
C HIS A 556 23.43 4.52 -22.93
N GLY A 557 24.44 4.16 -22.14
CA GLY A 557 25.81 4.69 -22.24
C GLY A 557 26.71 3.97 -23.23
N GLY A 558 26.18 2.95 -23.94
CA GLY A 558 26.96 2.07 -24.81
C GLY A 558 27.99 1.26 -24.02
N LEU A 559 29.09 0.87 -24.67
CA LEU A 559 30.13 0.04 -24.07
C LEU A 559 30.76 0.64 -22.80
N PHE A 560 30.84 1.98 -22.71
CA PHE A 560 31.35 2.67 -21.53
C PHE A 560 30.40 2.55 -20.33
N GLY A 561 29.09 2.73 -20.56
CA GLY A 561 28.07 2.55 -19.52
C GLY A 561 28.03 1.13 -19.00
N GLN A 562 27.99 0.15 -19.91
CA GLN A 562 28.00 -1.28 -19.57
C GLN A 562 29.28 -1.68 -18.83
N GLY A 563 30.45 -1.22 -19.31
CA GLY A 563 31.74 -1.48 -18.67
C GLY A 563 31.83 -0.88 -17.26
N PHE A 564 31.39 0.37 -17.09
CA PHE A 564 31.34 1.02 -15.79
C PHE A 564 30.44 0.26 -14.81
N PHE A 565 29.24 -0.13 -15.25
CA PHE A 565 28.30 -0.86 -14.40
C PHE A 565 28.81 -2.26 -14.06
N MET A 566 29.49 -2.95 -14.97
CA MET A 566 30.17 -4.22 -14.65
C MET A 566 31.24 -4.06 -13.57
N ILE A 567 32.06 -3.01 -13.63
CA ILE A 567 33.06 -2.72 -12.60
C ILE A 567 32.37 -2.45 -11.26
N LEU A 568 31.31 -1.64 -11.28
CA LEU A 568 30.53 -1.34 -10.08
C LEU A 568 29.90 -2.60 -9.47
N ARG A 569 29.26 -3.44 -10.30
CA ARG A 569 28.70 -4.74 -9.87
C ARG A 569 29.75 -5.64 -9.25
N LYS A 570 30.95 -5.70 -9.83
CA LYS A 570 32.07 -6.47 -9.26
C LYS A 570 32.52 -5.89 -7.91
N ALA A 571 32.52 -4.57 -7.74
CA ALA A 571 32.88 -3.90 -6.50
C ALA A 571 31.85 -4.08 -5.37
N MET A 572 30.57 -4.28 -5.70
CA MET A 572 29.51 -4.53 -4.71
C MET A 572 29.62 -5.89 -4.02
N GLY A 573 30.39 -6.83 -4.59
CA GLY A 573 30.52 -8.19 -4.06
C GLY A 573 29.26 -9.03 -4.29
N LYS A 574 29.35 -10.33 -4.00
CA LYS A 574 28.22 -11.27 -4.07
C LYS A 574 27.54 -11.41 -2.72
N VAL A 575 26.22 -11.58 -2.74
CA VAL A 575 25.41 -11.91 -1.58
C VAL A 575 24.95 -13.37 -1.72
N LYS A 576 24.65 -14.04 -0.61
CA LYS A 576 24.16 -15.43 -0.66
C LYS A 576 22.70 -15.53 -1.10
N ASP A 577 21.88 -14.55 -0.73
CA ASP A 577 20.45 -14.51 -1.06
C ASP A 577 20.28 -13.87 -2.46
N PRO A 578 19.74 -14.60 -3.45
CA PRO A 578 19.58 -14.10 -4.81
C PRO A 578 18.58 -12.94 -4.90
N VAL A 579 17.57 -12.90 -4.02
CA VAL A 579 16.61 -11.78 -3.97
C VAL A 579 17.30 -10.53 -3.43
N GLU A 580 18.13 -10.68 -2.40
CA GLU A 580 18.93 -9.58 -1.89
C GLU A 580 19.96 -9.09 -2.91
N GLU A 581 20.57 -9.99 -3.68
CA GLU A 581 21.45 -9.60 -4.80
C GLU A 581 20.69 -8.78 -5.85
N ARG A 582 19.52 -9.25 -6.30
CA ARG A 582 18.69 -8.53 -7.29
C ARG A 582 18.26 -7.17 -6.75
N LEU A 583 17.73 -7.10 -5.53
CA LEU A 583 17.34 -5.85 -4.88
C LEU A 583 18.50 -4.85 -4.85
N ARG A 584 19.69 -5.27 -4.39
CA ARG A 584 20.87 -4.38 -4.33
C ARG A 584 21.25 -3.86 -5.71
N ILE A 585 21.20 -4.73 -6.73
CA ILE A 585 21.48 -4.33 -8.12
C ILE A 585 20.46 -3.29 -8.59
N GLU A 586 19.16 -3.52 -8.40
CA GLU A 586 18.13 -2.59 -8.84
C GLU A 586 18.16 -1.26 -8.07
N MET A 587 18.39 -1.28 -6.76
CA MET A 587 18.60 -0.07 -5.97
C MET A 587 19.76 0.75 -6.51
N VAL A 588 20.90 0.12 -6.81
CA VAL A 588 22.07 0.81 -7.37
C VAL A 588 21.77 1.34 -8.77
N ARG A 589 21.04 0.59 -9.59
CA ARG A 589 20.60 1.05 -10.91
C ARG A 589 19.68 2.26 -10.80
N ALA A 590 18.80 2.33 -9.79
CA ALA A 590 17.91 3.45 -9.57
C ALA A 590 18.60 4.71 -9.02
N LEU A 591 19.83 4.60 -8.48
CA LEU A 591 20.54 5.75 -7.91
C LEU A 591 20.93 6.78 -8.99
N PRO A 592 20.52 8.06 -8.83
CA PRO A 592 21.03 9.16 -9.65
C PRO A 592 22.54 9.35 -9.47
N LEU A 593 23.24 9.74 -10.55
CA LEU A 593 24.68 10.04 -10.53
C LEU A 593 25.08 11.04 -9.43
N GLN A 594 24.23 12.04 -9.16
CA GLN A 594 24.47 13.02 -8.09
C GLN A 594 24.40 12.42 -6.68
N GLN A 595 23.55 11.41 -6.46
CA GLN A 595 23.39 10.79 -5.14
C GLN A 595 24.57 9.90 -4.80
N PHE A 596 25.23 9.35 -5.80
CA PHE A 596 26.44 8.56 -5.62
C PHE A 596 27.54 9.33 -4.83
N ALA A 597 27.64 10.64 -5.03
CA ALA A 597 28.56 11.50 -4.27
C ALA A 597 28.13 11.73 -2.81
N ASN A 598 26.83 11.67 -2.52
CA ASN A 598 26.30 11.82 -1.15
C ASN A 598 26.51 10.55 -0.33
N PHE A 599 26.35 9.36 -0.93
CA PHE A 599 26.59 8.08 -0.26
C PHE A 599 28.07 7.91 0.13
N ALA A 600 29.01 8.38 -0.71
CA ALA A 600 30.46 8.30 -0.43
C ALA A 600 30.93 9.00 0.86
N ASN A 601 30.13 9.94 1.40
CA ASN A 601 30.48 10.72 2.59
C ASN A 601 29.72 10.29 3.87
N GLY A 602 28.78 9.35 3.78
CA GLY A 602 28.04 8.80 4.92
C GLY A 602 28.65 7.51 5.48
N ASN A 603 28.38 7.17 6.75
CA ASN A 603 28.86 5.92 7.38
C ASN A 603 28.40 4.63 6.67
N ALA A 604 27.40 4.69 5.78
CA ALA A 604 26.96 3.58 4.93
C ALA A 604 27.79 3.40 3.64
N GLY A 605 28.72 4.31 3.31
CA GLY A 605 29.43 4.36 2.03
C GLY A 605 30.94 4.08 2.09
N ARG A 606 31.41 3.21 2.99
CA ARG A 606 32.84 2.84 3.03
C ARG A 606 33.31 1.94 1.88
N THR A 607 32.40 1.54 1.01
CA THR A 607 32.73 0.94 -0.28
C THR A 607 31.96 1.74 -1.31
N VAL A 608 32.64 2.67 -1.99
CA VAL A 608 32.51 2.97 -3.43
C VAL A 608 33.02 4.39 -3.78
N MET A 609 33.93 4.41 -4.77
CA MET A 609 34.58 5.46 -5.58
C MET A 609 34.73 6.92 -5.07
N PRO A 610 35.95 7.51 -5.15
CA PRO A 610 36.20 8.92 -4.84
C PRO A 610 35.41 9.90 -5.73
N THR A 611 35.05 11.07 -5.16
CA THR A 611 34.43 12.23 -5.85
C THR A 611 35.11 12.62 -7.17
N ALA A 612 36.42 12.36 -7.29
CA ALA A 612 37.20 12.58 -8.51
C ALA A 612 36.72 11.75 -9.71
N VAL A 613 36.20 10.53 -9.50
CA VAL A 613 35.67 9.68 -10.58
C VAL A 613 34.32 10.19 -11.07
N VAL A 614 33.46 10.67 -10.17
CA VAL A 614 32.19 11.33 -10.55
C VAL A 614 32.47 12.59 -11.36
N HIS A 615 33.43 13.41 -10.93
CA HIS A 615 33.88 14.58 -11.71
C HIS A 615 34.49 14.19 -13.07
N MET A 616 35.29 13.12 -13.12
CA MET A 616 35.86 12.61 -14.36
C MET A 616 34.76 12.13 -15.33
N LEU A 617 33.75 11.40 -14.83
CA LEU A 617 32.59 10.96 -15.62
C LEU A 617 31.79 12.16 -16.14
N LEU A 618 31.52 13.17 -15.31
CA LEU A 618 30.80 14.37 -15.73
C LEU A 618 31.58 15.21 -16.76
N CYS A 619 32.91 15.28 -16.63
CA CYS A 619 33.80 16.00 -17.56
C CYS A 619 34.00 15.27 -18.90
N LEU A 620 34.13 13.94 -18.90
CA LEU A 620 34.37 13.14 -20.10
C LEU A 620 33.21 13.17 -21.10
N PHE A 621 31.97 13.43 -20.65
CA PHE A 621 30.76 13.29 -21.47
C PHE A 621 30.09 14.60 -21.85
N LYS A 622 30.75 15.76 -21.67
CA LYS A 622 30.16 17.09 -21.94
C LYS A 622 28.79 17.26 -21.29
N CYS A 623 28.63 16.81 -20.04
CA CYS A 623 27.45 17.13 -19.26
C CYS A 623 27.34 18.66 -19.14
N SER A 624 26.18 19.24 -19.42
CA SER A 624 25.97 20.67 -19.17
C SER A 624 26.10 20.90 -17.66
N PRO A 625 27.06 21.72 -17.20
CA PRO A 625 27.07 22.16 -15.82
C PRO A 625 25.80 22.98 -15.62
N GLY A 626 24.99 22.57 -14.64
CA GLY A 626 23.70 23.16 -14.27
C GLY A 626 23.18 24.28 -15.16
N GLN A 627 22.21 23.98 -16.03
CA GLN A 627 21.16 24.97 -16.25
C GLN A 627 20.39 25.08 -14.92
N THR A 628 20.88 25.96 -14.05
CA THR A 628 19.94 26.89 -13.43
C THR A 628 19.25 27.62 -14.58
N PRO A 629 17.91 27.70 -14.63
CA PRO A 629 17.27 28.61 -15.57
C PRO A 629 17.49 30.02 -15.04
N GLU A 630 18.66 30.59 -15.28
CA GLU A 630 18.84 32.03 -15.24
C GLU A 630 18.98 32.55 -16.67
N GLY A 631 18.02 33.38 -17.09
CA GLY A 631 18.23 34.35 -18.18
C GLY A 631 17.52 34.11 -19.51
N GLY A 632 16.62 33.13 -19.63
CA GLY A 632 15.68 33.07 -20.76
C GLY A 632 14.27 33.16 -20.22
N ALA A 633 13.43 34.03 -20.79
CA ALA A 633 11.99 34.01 -20.59
C ALA A 633 11.39 32.70 -21.15
N ALA A 634 11.74 31.57 -20.55
CA ALA A 634 10.98 30.34 -20.63
C ALA A 634 9.89 30.51 -19.59
N THR A 635 8.68 30.79 -20.07
CA THR A 635 7.45 30.54 -19.32
C THR A 635 7.62 29.21 -18.59
N GLU A 636 7.64 29.24 -17.25
CA GLU A 636 7.40 28.02 -16.48
C GLU A 636 6.22 27.31 -17.14
N PRO A 637 6.26 26.00 -17.39
CA PRO A 637 5.04 25.30 -17.71
C PRO A 637 4.12 25.63 -16.53
N SER A 638 3.09 26.43 -16.82
CA SER A 638 2.13 26.89 -15.84
C SER A 638 1.73 25.65 -15.08
N SER A 639 1.96 25.66 -13.76
CA SER A 639 1.32 24.70 -12.87
C SER A 639 -0.10 24.49 -13.39
N PRO A 640 -0.56 23.25 -13.62
CA PRO A 640 -1.94 23.02 -14.04
C PRO A 640 -2.94 23.59 -13.02
N TYR A 641 -2.46 23.85 -11.79
CA TYR A 641 -3.19 24.54 -10.75
C TYR A 641 -3.05 26.07 -10.87
N PRO A 642 -4.16 26.83 -10.78
CA PRO A 642 -4.19 28.26 -11.05
C PRO A 642 -3.23 29.04 -10.14
N ARG A 643 -2.43 29.91 -10.76
CA ARG A 643 -1.74 31.01 -10.08
C ARG A 643 -2.60 32.26 -10.19
N LYS A 644 -3.38 32.57 -9.15
CA LYS A 644 -4.02 33.87 -8.80
C LYS A 644 -4.84 33.61 -7.53
N ALA A 645 -4.69 34.23 -6.37
CA ALA A 645 -3.93 35.41 -5.92
C ALA A 645 -3.36 35.14 -4.49
N ASP A 646 -2.56 36.07 -3.96
CA ASP A 646 -1.82 36.04 -2.69
C ASP A 646 -0.47 35.31 -2.64
N GLN A 647 0.41 35.59 -3.62
CA GLN A 647 1.86 35.48 -3.39
C GLN A 647 2.43 36.60 -2.49
N GLY A 648 1.59 37.53 -2.02
CA GLY A 648 1.96 38.60 -1.08
C GLY A 648 1.75 38.30 0.41
N ALA A 649 1.05 37.21 0.77
CA ALA A 649 0.64 36.94 2.16
C ALA A 649 1.33 35.71 2.81
N LEU A 650 2.00 34.86 2.02
CA LEU A 650 2.61 33.61 2.52
C LEU A 650 4.00 33.79 3.18
N LEU A 651 4.52 35.01 3.24
CA LEU A 651 5.78 35.33 3.94
C LEU A 651 5.56 35.79 5.40
N ASP A 652 4.32 35.90 5.88
CA ASP A 652 4.00 36.47 7.20
C ASP A 652 3.13 35.56 8.10
N CYS A 653 3.21 34.24 7.92
CA CYS A 653 2.62 33.28 8.86
C CYS A 653 3.55 33.02 10.07
N CYS A 654 3.80 34.07 10.85
CA CYS A 654 4.28 33.92 12.23
C CYS A 654 3.06 34.06 13.15
N PRO A 655 2.66 33.03 13.92
CA PRO A 655 1.55 33.19 14.86
C PRO A 655 2.01 34.14 15.98
N ARG A 656 1.54 35.39 15.93
CA ARG A 656 1.63 36.29 17.09
C ARG A 656 0.85 35.64 18.23
N ARG A 657 1.58 35.10 19.23
CA ARG A 657 1.03 34.74 20.54
C ARG A 657 0.18 35.91 21.03
N ALA A 658 -1.13 35.69 21.17
CA ALA A 658 -2.00 36.60 21.91
C ALA A 658 -1.46 36.72 23.33
N GLN A 659 -0.99 37.91 23.71
CA GLN A 659 -0.71 38.23 25.10
C GLN A 659 -2.04 38.22 25.85
N GLY A 660 -2.18 37.26 26.77
CA GLY A 660 -3.32 37.15 27.66
C GLY A 660 -3.44 38.37 28.58
N GLY A 661 -4.56 39.07 28.46
CA GLY A 661 -5.05 40.01 29.47
C GLY A 661 -5.61 39.25 30.67
N ARG A 662 -5.22 39.69 31.87
CA ARG A 662 -5.75 39.22 33.16
C ARG A 662 -7.22 39.63 33.35
N GLN A 663 -8.02 38.69 33.86
CA GLN A 663 -9.06 38.81 34.92
C GLN A 663 -10.17 39.89 34.74
N GLN A 664 -11.48 39.61 34.88
CA GLN A 664 -12.22 39.11 36.07
C GLN A 664 -13.73 38.85 35.70
N PRO A 665 -14.66 38.43 36.59
CA PRO A 665 -15.56 37.28 36.37
C PRO A 665 -17.07 37.60 36.28
N LEU A 666 -17.81 36.71 35.61
CA LEU A 666 -19.08 36.11 36.07
C LEU A 666 -19.49 34.99 35.10
#